data_AF-A0A8B7V8H1-F1
#
_entry.id   AF-A0A8B7V8H1-F1
#
_cell.length_a   1.000
_cell.length_b   1.000
_cell.length_c   1.000
_cell.angle_alpha   90.00
_cell.angle_beta   90.00
_cell.angle_gamma   90.00
#
_symmetry.space_group_name_H-M   'P 1'
#
loop_
_entity.id
_entity.type
_entity.pdbx_description
1 polymer ?
#
loop_
_entity_poly.entity_id
_entity_poly.type
_entity_poly.pdbx_seq_one_letter_code
_entity_poly.pdbx_strand_id
1 'polypeptide(L)'
;MEFGSTKQCHLRQLQQLKKKLLALQQELEFRTEELQTSYCSLLQYQSILEKQTSDLVLLHHHCKLKEDEVILYEEEMGNHNENTGEKLQLAQEQLALAGDKIISLERSLNLYRDKYQTSLSNIELLECQVKMLEGELSGIMSQEPENKGDHSKVRIYSSPCTIQEHQETLKRLSEVWQRVSEQDDLIQELRNKLACSNALVLEREEALIKLQADFASYTATHRYPPCSSEDCEDIKKILKHLQEQKDSQCLHVEEYQNLVKDLRMELEAVSEQKKNIMKDMMKLELDLHRLREETSALIERKEKEVAILQHRVQDLQLQFTETQKLTLKKDKLLQEKDEMMHELEKKLTQVQNCLRKKEVELEKLQCMVTELEIAIKEARQDKCKVECEVLRAEIQQLKDCLEESKQQQLLAAQQATQYKEDARLAASNLDDVQQKLQCCSFQDKQKADTIQDLQRELQKLQKGALIAEEELTSNRKRVVELTSECSEVLKKLDNSDKEKRQLQKTVTEKDMKISDMLDQAKICQCQKKELENFKCKTIEELQEVKRSLQEKLEQVKKCKEKEKLLEEELETLQQEDKRKEKMWKENLRKLEEENKNLHIQVMQSSTQLETSVCKFNATQQIIQELNTEISHQKESVICLQTQLDTAVKKERHYLQTMVTKEVYEELSRKSCICQDDLTQALEKLNNATSETKSLQRTLLQTQERKAQLEDEIVAYEDRMKKLNVELKKLQCFHKESEIEVHAFDKKLEEMSNQVLQWQKQHQNDLKMLAAKETQLREFQEEMATLKENLLEDEEPRGQPQQPVPKDTCRRHRDNDQIMSNMEQWAKEQKIANEKLGNKLREQVKYIAKLTGEKDHLHNVMVHLQQENRKLKNEIEEKKVKAGNQRLYTKALGPSKPEPTQKGKVGGTLGWKEPHHQDLGQRMDINKFIGMPHS
;
A
#
# COMPACT_ATOMS: atom_id res chain seq x y z
N MET A 1 -18.29 -37.14 134.76
CA MET A 1 -19.05 -37.91 133.74
C MET A 1 -18.86 -37.29 132.34
N GLU A 2 -17.63 -37.05 131.86
CA GLU A 2 -17.42 -36.13 130.72
C GLU A 2 -16.73 -36.73 129.47
N PHE A 3 -16.08 -37.90 129.59
CA PHE A 3 -15.43 -38.56 128.45
C PHE A 3 -16.41 -39.23 127.46
N GLY A 4 -17.65 -39.50 127.88
CA GLY A 4 -18.69 -40.05 127.00
C GLY A 4 -19.25 -39.01 126.02
N SER A 5 -19.52 -37.79 126.50
CA SER A 5 -20.14 -36.73 125.71
C SER A 5 -19.19 -36.15 124.66
N THR A 6 -17.90 -35.97 124.99
CA THR A 6 -16.86 -35.51 124.05
C THR A 6 -16.66 -36.51 122.91
N LYS A 7 -16.54 -37.81 123.20
CA LYS A 7 -16.40 -38.85 122.16
C LYS A 7 -17.64 -38.93 121.25
N GLN A 8 -18.83 -38.76 121.80
CA GLN A 8 -20.09 -38.74 121.03
C GLN A 8 -20.24 -37.43 120.21
N CYS A 9 -19.74 -36.30 120.72
CA CYS A 9 -19.68 -35.02 120.01
C CYS A 9 -18.72 -35.10 118.80
N HIS A 10 -17.51 -35.62 119.00
CA HIS A 10 -16.56 -35.84 117.90
C HIS A 10 -17.09 -36.83 116.86
N LEU A 11 -17.81 -37.88 117.27
CA LEU A 11 -18.43 -38.81 116.32
C LEU A 11 -19.50 -38.11 115.45
N ARG A 12 -20.32 -37.23 116.04
CA ARG A 12 -21.28 -36.39 115.29
C ARG A 12 -20.55 -35.42 114.34
N GLN A 13 -19.50 -34.74 114.81
CA GLN A 13 -18.68 -33.85 113.98
C GLN A 13 -18.07 -34.60 112.79
N LEU A 14 -17.52 -35.80 113.01
CA LEU A 14 -16.95 -36.64 111.96
C LEU A 14 -18.01 -37.10 110.95
N GLN A 15 -19.21 -37.50 111.42
CA GLN A 15 -20.34 -37.83 110.55
C GLN A 15 -20.82 -36.61 109.75
N GLN A 16 -20.82 -35.42 110.34
CA GLN A 16 -21.22 -34.18 109.70
C GLN A 16 -20.19 -33.71 108.66
N LEU A 17 -18.89 -33.87 108.95
CA LEU A 17 -17.81 -33.68 107.98
C LEU A 17 -17.88 -34.69 106.84
N LYS A 18 -18.14 -35.98 107.13
CA LYS A 18 -18.32 -37.01 106.09
C LYS A 18 -19.52 -36.72 105.18
N LYS A 19 -20.63 -36.24 105.74
CA LYS A 19 -21.78 -35.76 104.94
C LYS A 19 -21.43 -34.54 104.08
N LYS A 20 -20.71 -33.55 104.61
CA LYS A 20 -20.24 -32.39 103.84
C LYS A 20 -19.27 -32.78 102.72
N LEU A 21 -18.34 -33.70 103.00
CA LEU A 21 -17.37 -34.19 102.02
C LEU A 21 -18.06 -34.96 100.88
N LEU A 22 -19.06 -35.80 101.22
CA LEU A 22 -19.87 -36.49 100.20
C LEU A 22 -20.66 -35.49 99.33
N ALA A 23 -21.28 -34.46 99.93
CA ALA A 23 -22.01 -33.44 99.20
C ALA A 23 -21.09 -32.58 98.30
N LEU A 24 -19.89 -32.23 98.78
CA LEU A 24 -18.88 -31.53 97.99
C LEU A 24 -18.33 -32.40 96.85
N GLN A 25 -18.22 -33.72 97.05
CA GLN A 25 -17.83 -34.64 95.99
C GLN A 25 -18.93 -34.75 94.93
N GLN A 26 -20.20 -34.83 95.33
CA GLN A 26 -21.34 -34.83 94.39
C GLN A 26 -21.46 -33.52 93.62
N GLU A 27 -21.24 -32.36 94.26
CA GLU A 27 -21.17 -31.06 93.56
C GLU A 27 -19.98 -31.02 92.59
N LEU A 28 -18.81 -31.55 92.98
CA LEU A 28 -17.64 -31.62 92.09
C LEU A 28 -17.90 -32.52 90.85
N GLU A 29 -18.52 -33.68 91.05
CA GLU A 29 -18.93 -34.59 89.97
C GLU A 29 -19.92 -33.88 89.03
N PHE A 30 -20.96 -33.25 89.57
CA PHE A 30 -21.93 -32.45 88.81
C PHE A 30 -21.29 -31.29 88.03
N ARG A 31 -20.38 -30.53 88.64
CA ARG A 31 -19.64 -29.45 87.94
C ARG A 31 -18.71 -29.97 86.86
N THR A 32 -18.18 -31.18 87.02
CA THR A 32 -17.35 -31.82 86.01
C THR A 32 -18.20 -32.25 84.80
N GLU A 33 -19.40 -32.79 85.03
CA GLU A 33 -20.39 -33.10 83.99
C GLU A 33 -20.91 -31.83 83.27
N GLU A 34 -21.23 -30.75 84.00
CA GLU A 34 -21.58 -29.45 83.40
C GLU A 34 -20.45 -28.92 82.51
N LEU A 35 -19.20 -28.95 82.99
CA LEU A 35 -18.03 -28.47 82.24
C LEU A 35 -17.78 -29.31 80.99
N GLN A 36 -17.87 -30.64 81.10
CA GLN A 36 -17.72 -31.56 79.98
C GLN A 36 -18.82 -31.35 78.93
N THR A 37 -20.06 -31.16 79.37
CA THR A 37 -21.20 -30.86 78.48
C THR A 37 -20.98 -29.52 77.76
N SER A 38 -20.59 -28.47 78.49
CA SER A 38 -20.27 -27.16 77.92
C SER A 38 -19.12 -27.20 76.93
N TYR A 39 -18.10 -28.03 77.18
CA TYR A 39 -16.96 -28.23 76.28
C TYR A 39 -17.38 -28.94 74.99
N CYS A 40 -18.24 -29.97 75.08
CA CYS A 40 -18.83 -30.62 73.91
C CYS A 40 -19.68 -29.65 73.06
N SER A 41 -20.48 -28.79 73.70
CA SER A 41 -21.23 -27.74 72.98
C SER A 41 -20.30 -26.71 72.33
N LEU A 42 -19.20 -26.31 72.99
CA LEU A 42 -18.22 -25.39 72.41
C LEU A 42 -17.55 -25.97 71.14
N LEU A 43 -17.17 -27.25 71.17
CA LEU A 43 -16.65 -27.97 70.01
C LEU A 43 -17.66 -28.05 68.85
N GLN A 44 -18.94 -28.25 69.15
CA GLN A 44 -20.00 -28.21 68.14
C GLN A 44 -20.14 -26.80 67.53
N TYR A 45 -20.12 -25.74 68.34
CA TYR A 45 -20.13 -24.37 67.83
C TYR A 45 -18.90 -24.07 66.97
N GLN A 46 -17.70 -24.48 67.39
CA GLN A 46 -16.48 -24.32 66.60
C GLN A 46 -16.61 -25.01 65.24
N SER A 47 -17.07 -26.26 65.19
CA SER A 47 -17.27 -27.00 63.94
C SER A 47 -18.31 -26.35 63.01
N ILE A 48 -19.40 -25.81 63.56
CA ILE A 48 -20.39 -25.04 62.80
C ILE A 48 -19.76 -23.77 62.22
N LEU A 49 -18.94 -23.07 63.00
CA LEU A 49 -18.31 -21.79 62.60
C LEU A 49 -17.21 -21.99 61.56
N GLU A 50 -16.41 -23.06 61.67
CA GLU A 50 -15.46 -23.52 60.66
C GLU A 50 -16.17 -23.86 59.34
N LYS A 51 -17.30 -24.59 59.41
CA LYS A 51 -18.12 -24.88 58.23
C LYS A 51 -18.69 -23.60 57.60
N GLN A 52 -19.29 -22.71 58.38
CA GLN A 52 -19.82 -21.43 57.89
C GLN A 52 -18.73 -20.56 57.25
N THR A 53 -17.52 -20.60 57.80
CA THR A 53 -16.36 -19.90 57.22
C THR A 53 -15.97 -20.50 55.87
N SER A 54 -15.94 -21.84 55.75
CA SER A 54 -15.72 -22.54 54.48
C SER A 54 -16.80 -22.21 53.45
N ASP A 55 -18.07 -22.27 53.84
CA ASP A 55 -19.22 -21.97 52.98
C ASP A 55 -19.18 -20.51 52.49
N LEU A 56 -18.76 -19.56 53.34
CA LEU A 56 -18.59 -18.15 52.98
C LEU A 56 -17.43 -17.91 52.01
N VAL A 57 -16.30 -18.64 52.16
CA VAL A 57 -15.17 -18.57 51.21
C VAL A 57 -15.57 -19.12 49.84
N LEU A 58 -16.32 -20.23 49.81
CA LEU A 58 -16.88 -20.78 48.57
C LEU A 58 -17.86 -19.81 47.90
N LEU A 59 -18.74 -19.18 48.68
CA LEU A 59 -19.67 -18.16 48.17
C LEU A 59 -18.92 -16.95 47.60
N HIS A 60 -17.90 -16.45 48.30
CA HIS A 60 -17.08 -15.33 47.81
C HIS A 60 -16.36 -15.66 46.50
N HIS A 61 -15.79 -16.87 46.39
CA HIS A 61 -15.19 -17.32 45.13
C HIS A 61 -16.23 -17.42 44.00
N HIS A 62 -17.45 -17.90 44.28
CA HIS A 62 -18.53 -17.97 43.30
C HIS A 62 -19.02 -16.58 42.86
N CYS A 63 -19.18 -15.64 43.80
CA CYS A 63 -19.49 -14.24 43.49
C CYS A 63 -18.42 -13.63 42.59
N LYS A 64 -17.14 -13.85 42.89
CA LYS A 64 -16.05 -13.32 42.06
C LYS A 64 -16.03 -13.91 40.65
N LEU A 65 -16.25 -15.21 40.50
CA LEU A 65 -16.41 -15.83 39.17
C LEU A 65 -17.59 -15.24 38.39
N LYS A 66 -18.68 -14.87 39.08
CA LYS A 66 -19.84 -14.20 38.46
C LYS A 66 -19.59 -12.73 38.14
N GLU A 67 -18.78 -12.02 38.92
CA GLU A 67 -18.29 -10.68 38.57
C GLU A 67 -17.40 -10.74 37.33
N ASP A 68 -16.43 -11.66 37.28
CA ASP A 68 -15.55 -11.87 36.12
C ASP A 68 -16.36 -12.24 34.85
N GLU A 69 -17.40 -13.08 34.98
CA GLU A 69 -18.33 -13.45 33.89
C GLU A 69 -19.17 -12.25 33.40
N VAL A 70 -19.65 -11.39 34.30
CA VAL A 70 -20.37 -10.16 33.94
C VAL A 70 -19.45 -9.17 33.21
N ILE A 71 -18.22 -8.98 33.68
CA ILE A 71 -17.22 -8.11 33.02
C ILE A 71 -16.97 -8.58 31.58
N LEU A 72 -16.80 -9.89 31.36
CA LEU A 72 -16.64 -10.45 30.02
C LEU A 72 -17.86 -10.18 29.12
N TYR A 73 -19.08 -10.33 29.64
CA TYR A 73 -20.29 -10.00 28.88
C TYR A 73 -20.43 -8.49 28.61
N GLU A 74 -20.02 -7.61 29.52
CA GLU A 74 -20.01 -6.16 29.30
C GLU A 74 -18.97 -5.77 28.23
N GLU A 75 -17.78 -6.38 28.25
CA GLU A 75 -16.75 -6.19 27.20
C GLU A 75 -17.21 -6.72 25.83
N GLU A 76 -17.83 -7.90 25.75
CA GLU A 76 -18.40 -8.44 24.50
C GLU A 76 -19.50 -7.53 23.94
N MET A 77 -20.41 -7.06 24.79
CA MET A 77 -21.50 -6.16 24.39
C MET A 77 -20.99 -4.77 23.96
N GLY A 78 -19.95 -4.24 24.61
CA GLY A 78 -19.28 -3.00 24.20
C GLY A 78 -18.64 -3.12 22.82
N ASN A 79 -17.82 -4.15 22.62
CA ASN A 79 -17.16 -4.46 21.35
C ASN A 79 -18.16 -4.67 20.19
N HIS A 80 -19.32 -5.27 20.46
CA HIS A 80 -20.36 -5.43 19.45
C HIS A 80 -21.07 -4.12 19.07
N ASN A 81 -21.22 -3.18 20.00
CA ASN A 81 -21.90 -1.91 19.74
C ASN A 81 -21.04 -0.96 18.90
N GLU A 82 -19.73 -0.87 19.18
CA GLU A 82 -18.79 -0.10 18.35
C GLU A 82 -18.69 -0.69 16.93
N ASN A 83 -18.49 -2.00 16.82
CA ASN A 83 -18.33 -2.69 15.53
C ASN A 83 -19.62 -2.65 14.67
N THR A 84 -20.81 -2.59 15.28
CA THR A 84 -22.07 -2.38 14.52
C THR A 84 -22.30 -0.91 14.15
N GLY A 85 -21.92 0.04 15.01
CA GLY A 85 -21.91 1.47 14.68
C GLY A 85 -20.99 1.81 13.51
N GLU A 86 -19.74 1.33 13.54
CA GLU A 86 -18.78 1.50 12.45
C GLU A 86 -19.29 0.87 11.14
N LYS A 87 -19.86 -0.34 11.19
CA LYS A 87 -20.47 -0.97 9.99
C LYS A 87 -21.65 -0.18 9.43
N LEU A 88 -22.48 0.42 10.29
CA LEU A 88 -23.59 1.27 9.85
C LEU A 88 -23.07 2.54 9.17
N GLN A 89 -22.06 3.18 9.75
CA GLN A 89 -21.44 4.39 9.20
C GLN A 89 -20.74 4.10 7.87
N LEU A 90 -19.98 3.00 7.79
CA LEU A 90 -19.29 2.57 6.57
C LEU A 90 -20.29 2.17 5.46
N ALA A 91 -21.43 1.58 5.83
CA ALA A 91 -22.54 1.34 4.90
C ALA A 91 -23.19 2.65 4.41
N GLN A 92 -23.37 3.65 5.29
CA GLN A 92 -23.88 4.98 4.91
C GLN A 92 -22.92 5.74 3.99
N GLU A 93 -21.61 5.70 4.25
CA GLU A 93 -20.57 6.28 3.38
C GLU A 93 -20.55 5.61 2.00
N GLN A 94 -20.67 4.28 1.93
CA GLN A 94 -20.81 3.60 0.63
C GLN A 94 -22.10 3.96 -0.10
N LEU A 95 -23.21 4.19 0.62
CA LEU A 95 -24.48 4.64 0.04
C LEU A 95 -24.38 6.07 -0.53
N ALA A 96 -23.67 6.96 0.17
CA ALA A 96 -23.38 8.32 -0.31
C ALA A 96 -22.49 8.29 -1.57
N LEU A 97 -21.39 7.52 -1.55
CA LEU A 97 -20.51 7.34 -2.71
C LEU A 97 -21.23 6.71 -3.92
N ALA A 98 -22.15 5.78 -3.69
CA ALA A 98 -23.01 5.23 -4.72
C ALA A 98 -23.97 6.30 -5.29
N GLY A 99 -24.56 7.13 -4.43
CA GLY A 99 -25.39 8.28 -4.83
C GLY A 99 -24.65 9.28 -5.70
N ASP A 100 -23.45 9.71 -5.29
CA ASP A 100 -22.61 10.62 -6.08
C ASP A 100 -22.24 10.02 -7.45
N LYS A 101 -21.98 8.71 -7.49
CA LYS A 101 -21.67 8.00 -8.74
C LYS A 101 -22.89 7.89 -9.65
N ILE A 102 -24.10 7.70 -9.11
CA ILE A 102 -25.36 7.76 -9.87
C ILE A 102 -25.54 9.16 -10.46
N ILE A 103 -25.40 10.22 -9.65
CA ILE A 103 -25.52 11.62 -10.12
C ILE A 103 -24.48 11.95 -11.21
N SER A 104 -23.25 11.44 -11.08
CA SER A 104 -22.22 11.58 -12.11
C SER A 104 -22.60 10.86 -13.42
N LEU A 105 -23.18 9.67 -13.34
CA LEU A 105 -23.65 8.90 -14.49
C LEU A 105 -24.89 9.54 -15.15
N GLU A 106 -25.80 10.10 -14.36
CA GLU A 106 -26.95 10.87 -14.88
C GLU A 106 -26.49 12.12 -15.62
N ARG A 107 -25.51 12.86 -15.09
CA ARG A 107 -24.89 14.00 -15.78
C ARG A 107 -24.23 13.59 -17.10
N SER A 108 -23.48 12.48 -17.14
CA SER A 108 -22.87 12.02 -18.39
C SER A 108 -23.90 11.49 -19.39
N LEU A 109 -24.96 10.80 -18.92
CA LEU A 109 -26.08 10.35 -19.75
C LEU A 109 -26.83 11.54 -20.37
N ASN A 110 -27.10 12.59 -19.59
CA ASN A 110 -27.72 13.82 -20.09
C ASN A 110 -26.82 14.51 -21.13
N LEU A 111 -25.51 14.62 -20.87
CA LEU A 111 -24.56 15.15 -21.87
C LEU A 111 -24.54 14.33 -23.17
N TYR A 112 -24.69 13.01 -23.10
CA TYR A 112 -24.85 12.16 -24.28
C TYR A 112 -26.19 12.39 -24.99
N ARG A 113 -27.28 12.60 -24.26
CA ARG A 113 -28.60 12.95 -24.81
C ARG A 113 -28.55 14.30 -25.53
N ASP A 114 -27.90 15.30 -24.95
CA ASP A 114 -27.76 16.64 -25.54
C ASP A 114 -26.90 16.61 -26.81
N LYS A 115 -25.79 15.86 -26.80
CA LYS A 115 -24.97 15.61 -28.00
C LYS A 115 -25.75 14.86 -29.08
N TYR A 116 -26.55 13.86 -28.70
CA TYR A 116 -27.39 13.12 -29.65
C TYR A 116 -28.47 14.02 -30.26
N GLN A 117 -29.15 14.84 -29.44
CA GLN A 117 -30.13 15.81 -29.91
C GLN A 117 -29.50 16.86 -30.84
N THR A 118 -28.31 17.36 -30.50
CA THR A 118 -27.54 18.28 -31.37
C THR A 118 -27.17 17.60 -32.69
N SER A 119 -26.80 16.32 -32.68
CA SER A 119 -26.51 15.57 -33.90
C SER A 119 -27.75 15.35 -34.77
N LEU A 120 -28.92 15.12 -34.17
CA LEU A 120 -30.20 15.05 -34.89
C LEU A 120 -30.53 16.38 -35.57
N SER A 121 -30.45 17.51 -34.87
CA SER A 121 -30.70 18.82 -35.49
C SER A 121 -29.65 19.21 -36.55
N ASN A 122 -28.41 18.74 -36.43
CA ASN A 122 -27.42 18.87 -37.51
C ASN A 122 -27.77 17.99 -38.73
N ILE A 123 -28.32 16.79 -38.53
CA ILE A 123 -28.82 15.93 -39.61
C ILE A 123 -30.02 16.59 -40.29
N GLU A 124 -30.99 17.11 -39.53
CA GLU A 124 -32.14 17.87 -40.06
C GLU A 124 -31.68 19.07 -40.91
N LEU A 125 -30.67 19.81 -40.45
CA LEU A 125 -30.07 20.92 -41.21
C LEU A 125 -29.38 20.46 -42.51
N LEU A 126 -28.65 19.34 -42.46
CA LEU A 126 -28.02 18.74 -43.64
C LEU A 126 -29.07 18.20 -44.63
N GLU A 127 -30.16 17.59 -44.16
CA GLU A 127 -31.29 17.20 -45.01
C GLU A 127 -31.97 18.40 -45.67
N CYS A 128 -32.08 19.54 -44.96
CA CYS A 128 -32.54 20.80 -45.55
C CYS A 128 -31.56 21.33 -46.62
N GLN A 129 -30.25 21.27 -46.38
CA GLN A 129 -29.25 21.63 -47.40
C GLN A 129 -29.28 20.69 -48.62
N VAL A 130 -29.43 19.38 -48.41
CA VAL A 130 -29.58 18.42 -49.50
C VAL A 130 -30.84 18.72 -50.31
N LYS A 131 -31.99 18.97 -49.69
CA LYS A 131 -33.23 19.36 -50.39
C LYS A 131 -33.10 20.67 -51.17
N MET A 132 -32.34 21.64 -50.64
CA MET A 132 -32.02 22.89 -51.36
C MET A 132 -31.17 22.60 -52.60
N LEU A 133 -30.09 21.83 -52.45
CA LEU A 133 -29.20 21.44 -53.55
C LEU A 133 -29.88 20.53 -54.58
N GLU A 134 -30.78 19.65 -54.17
CA GLU A 134 -31.66 18.86 -55.05
C GLU A 134 -32.63 19.78 -55.82
N GLY A 135 -33.14 20.83 -55.18
CA GLY A 135 -33.94 21.87 -55.81
C GLY A 135 -33.14 22.64 -56.87
N GLU A 136 -31.93 23.10 -56.54
CA GLU A 136 -31.01 23.78 -57.46
C GLU A 136 -30.59 22.86 -58.62
N LEU A 137 -30.25 21.59 -58.35
CA LEU A 137 -29.99 20.57 -59.37
C LEU A 137 -31.21 20.32 -60.26
N SER A 138 -32.43 20.28 -59.71
CA SER A 138 -33.64 20.13 -60.51
C SER A 138 -33.88 21.35 -61.42
N GLY A 139 -33.52 22.55 -60.96
CA GLY A 139 -33.49 23.77 -61.76
C GLY A 139 -32.48 23.69 -62.90
N ILE A 140 -31.26 23.25 -62.63
CA ILE A 140 -30.19 23.07 -63.62
C ILE A 140 -30.55 21.99 -64.65
N MET A 141 -31.06 20.83 -64.21
CA MET A 141 -31.53 19.76 -65.10
C MET A 141 -32.74 20.19 -65.96
N SER A 142 -33.51 21.19 -65.53
CA SER A 142 -34.58 21.78 -66.34
C SER A 142 -34.09 22.80 -67.39
N GLN A 143 -32.79 23.11 -67.42
CA GLN A 143 -32.22 24.18 -68.27
C GLN A 143 -31.17 23.74 -69.30
N GLU A 144 -30.69 22.49 -69.33
CA GLU A 144 -29.74 22.05 -70.38
C GLU A 144 -30.36 21.13 -71.45
N PRO A 145 -30.19 21.45 -72.76
CA PRO A 145 -30.68 20.62 -73.86
C PRO A 145 -29.69 19.53 -74.26
N GLU A 146 -30.23 18.52 -74.95
CA GLU A 146 -29.57 17.38 -75.60
C GLU A 146 -28.05 17.46 -75.83
N ASN A 147 -27.32 16.48 -75.27
CA ASN A 147 -26.31 15.81 -76.09
C ASN A 147 -26.25 14.30 -75.83
N LYS A 148 -26.08 13.53 -76.92
CA LYS A 148 -26.16 12.06 -76.97
C LYS A 148 -24.74 11.49 -77.07
N GLY A 149 -24.47 10.27 -76.56
CA GLY A 149 -23.17 9.65 -76.88
C GLY A 149 -22.69 8.45 -76.07
N ASP A 150 -23.49 7.38 -76.04
CA ASP A 150 -23.05 5.98 -75.97
C ASP A 150 -22.21 5.40 -74.79
N HIS A 151 -22.41 4.09 -74.62
CA HIS A 151 -21.98 3.28 -73.49
C HIS A 151 -20.69 2.50 -73.75
N SER A 152 -19.95 2.16 -72.69
CA SER A 152 -19.24 0.87 -72.66
C SER A 152 -19.27 0.22 -71.28
N LYS A 153 -19.19 -1.11 -71.25
CA LYS A 153 -19.64 -1.95 -70.12
C LYS A 153 -18.55 -2.25 -69.10
N VAL A 154 -18.93 -2.16 -67.82
CA VAL A 154 -18.60 -3.08 -66.72
C VAL A 154 -17.19 -3.70 -66.73
N ARG A 155 -16.33 -3.20 -65.85
CA ARG A 155 -15.40 -4.04 -65.11
C ARG A 155 -15.29 -3.57 -63.66
N ILE A 156 -15.59 -4.47 -62.73
CA ILE A 156 -15.45 -4.26 -61.30
C ILE A 156 -13.97 -3.98 -60.99
N TYR A 157 -13.68 -2.82 -60.40
CA TYR A 157 -12.42 -2.51 -59.74
C TYR A 157 -12.72 -1.77 -58.44
N SER A 158 -12.02 -2.15 -57.38
CA SER A 158 -11.97 -1.43 -56.10
C SER A 158 -11.44 0.00 -56.31
N SER A 159 -12.04 0.96 -55.60
CA SER A 159 -11.87 2.41 -55.82
C SER A 159 -10.40 2.89 -55.88
N PRO A 160 -9.99 3.66 -56.91
CA PRO A 160 -8.64 4.25 -57.01
C PRO A 160 -8.35 5.46 -56.09
N CYS A 161 -9.35 5.95 -55.36
CA CYS A 161 -9.31 7.27 -54.72
C CYS A 161 -8.13 7.47 -53.73
N THR A 162 -7.81 6.45 -52.93
CA THR A 162 -6.74 6.53 -51.93
C THR A 162 -5.33 6.54 -52.51
N ILE A 163 -5.12 6.03 -53.73
CA ILE A 163 -3.80 6.03 -54.38
C ILE A 163 -3.49 7.41 -54.96
N GLN A 164 -4.49 8.08 -55.53
CA GLN A 164 -4.34 9.43 -56.06
C GLN A 164 -4.07 10.44 -54.94
N GLU A 165 -4.82 10.38 -53.83
CA GLU A 165 -4.58 11.21 -52.66
C GLU A 165 -3.19 10.96 -52.03
N HIS A 166 -2.73 9.71 -51.97
CA HIS A 166 -1.38 9.39 -51.49
C HIS A 166 -0.26 9.86 -52.44
N GLN A 167 -0.45 9.77 -53.77
CA GLN A 167 0.50 10.35 -54.72
C GLN A 167 0.49 11.88 -54.66
N GLU A 168 -0.66 12.52 -54.49
CA GLU A 168 -0.76 13.98 -54.45
C GLU A 168 -0.23 14.55 -53.13
N THR A 169 -0.47 13.89 -51.99
CA THR A 169 0.17 14.25 -50.71
C THR A 169 1.67 13.98 -50.71
N LEU A 170 2.16 12.90 -51.33
CA LEU A 170 3.59 12.69 -51.56
C LEU A 170 4.20 13.78 -52.46
N LYS A 171 3.47 14.21 -53.51
CA LYS A 171 3.91 15.28 -54.40
C LYS A 171 3.96 16.62 -53.68
N ARG A 172 2.91 17.00 -52.94
CA ARG A 172 2.88 18.19 -52.09
C ARG A 172 3.97 18.16 -51.02
N LEU A 173 4.23 17.00 -50.40
CA LEU A 173 5.39 16.82 -49.50
C LEU A 173 6.72 17.04 -50.23
N SER A 174 6.90 16.51 -51.44
CA SER A 174 8.13 16.73 -52.22
C SER A 174 8.32 18.19 -52.61
N GLU A 175 7.25 18.90 -52.95
CA GLU A 175 7.26 20.34 -53.25
C GLU A 175 7.54 21.17 -51.99
N VAL A 176 7.02 20.78 -50.82
CA VAL A 176 7.35 21.41 -49.53
C VAL A 176 8.82 21.16 -49.16
N TRP A 177 9.32 19.93 -49.28
CA TRP A 177 10.73 19.62 -49.03
C TRP A 177 11.67 20.36 -49.99
N GLN A 178 11.27 20.52 -51.26
CA GLN A 178 12.02 21.34 -52.21
C GLN A 178 12.00 22.82 -51.82
N ARG A 179 10.85 23.40 -51.43
CA ARG A 179 10.79 24.78 -50.93
C ARG A 179 11.61 25.00 -49.65
N VAL A 180 11.65 24.02 -48.75
CA VAL A 180 12.52 24.07 -47.55
C VAL A 180 13.99 24.07 -47.98
N SER A 181 14.39 23.24 -48.96
CA SER A 181 15.75 23.29 -49.52
C SER A 181 16.06 24.64 -50.17
N GLU A 182 15.14 25.19 -50.96
CA GLU A 182 15.28 26.51 -51.60
C GLU A 182 15.35 27.65 -50.56
N GLN A 183 14.66 27.52 -49.43
CA GLN A 183 14.76 28.44 -48.29
C GLN A 183 16.08 28.27 -47.53
N ASP A 184 16.57 27.05 -47.32
CA ASP A 184 17.89 26.82 -46.72
C ASP A 184 19.03 27.33 -47.62
N ASP A 185 18.92 27.15 -48.94
CA ASP A 185 19.84 27.72 -49.93
C ASP A 185 19.79 29.26 -49.90
N LEU A 186 18.60 29.86 -49.81
CA LEU A 186 18.44 31.32 -49.65
C LEU A 186 19.00 31.82 -48.31
N ILE A 187 18.78 31.11 -47.20
CA ILE A 187 19.36 31.42 -45.89
C ILE A 187 20.89 31.34 -45.96
N GLN A 188 21.44 30.34 -46.67
CA GLN A 188 22.87 30.22 -46.85
C GLN A 188 23.44 31.29 -47.79
N GLU A 189 22.71 31.69 -48.83
CA GLU A 189 23.07 32.82 -49.68
C GLU A 189 23.02 34.14 -48.90
N LEU A 190 22.02 34.35 -48.05
CA LEU A 190 21.92 35.51 -47.14
C LEU A 190 23.05 35.52 -46.11
N ARG A 191 23.43 34.36 -45.54
CA ARG A 191 24.62 34.23 -44.67
C ARG A 191 25.91 34.56 -45.41
N ASN A 192 26.05 34.10 -46.66
CA ASN A 192 27.22 34.41 -47.49
C ASN A 192 27.24 35.90 -47.86
N LYS A 193 26.10 36.51 -48.21
CA LYS A 193 25.95 37.95 -48.46
C LYS A 193 26.27 38.77 -47.21
N LEU A 194 25.83 38.33 -46.02
CA LEU A 194 26.16 38.95 -44.74
C LEU A 194 27.66 38.84 -44.43
N ALA A 195 28.28 37.68 -44.68
CA ALA A 195 29.72 37.49 -44.51
C ALA A 195 30.53 38.40 -45.46
N CYS A 196 30.15 38.48 -46.74
CA CYS A 196 30.76 39.41 -47.71
C CYS A 196 30.52 40.88 -47.35
N SER A 197 29.33 41.22 -46.82
CA SER A 197 29.02 42.57 -46.34
C SER A 197 29.86 42.94 -45.12
N ASN A 198 30.01 42.04 -44.16
CA ASN A 198 30.88 42.24 -42.99
C ASN A 198 32.36 42.34 -43.38
N ALA A 199 32.83 41.55 -44.36
CA ALA A 199 34.17 41.69 -44.92
C ALA A 199 34.38 43.07 -45.59
N LEU A 200 33.40 43.53 -46.39
CA LEU A 200 33.41 44.88 -46.98
C LEU A 200 33.31 46.01 -45.93
N VAL A 201 32.67 45.76 -44.79
CA VAL A 201 32.67 46.71 -43.65
C VAL A 201 34.06 46.75 -43.03
N LEU A 202 34.69 45.61 -42.77
CA LEU A 202 36.07 45.56 -42.25
C LEU A 202 37.08 46.20 -43.21
N GLU A 203 37.00 45.94 -44.52
CA GLU A 203 37.83 46.63 -45.53
C GLU A 203 37.59 48.14 -45.53
N ARG A 204 36.35 48.59 -45.31
CA ARG A 204 36.01 50.02 -45.18
C ARG A 204 36.47 50.64 -43.86
N GLU A 205 36.47 49.88 -42.77
CA GLU A 205 37.02 50.29 -41.47
C GLU A 205 38.55 50.40 -41.55
N GLU A 206 39.24 49.44 -42.15
CA GLU A 206 40.67 49.52 -42.43
C GLU A 206 40.99 50.69 -43.38
N ALA A 207 40.19 50.89 -44.43
CA ALA A 207 40.32 52.04 -45.33
C ALA A 207 40.03 53.37 -44.63
N LEU A 208 39.08 53.43 -43.68
CA LEU A 208 38.80 54.60 -42.86
C LEU A 208 39.93 54.89 -41.88
N ILE A 209 40.47 53.89 -41.19
CA ILE A 209 41.63 54.02 -40.31
C ILE A 209 42.84 54.51 -41.11
N LYS A 210 43.04 53.98 -42.32
CA LYS A 210 44.09 54.45 -43.24
C LYS A 210 43.83 55.88 -43.71
N LEU A 211 42.62 56.21 -44.15
CA LEU A 211 42.23 57.58 -44.51
C LEU A 211 42.37 58.55 -43.33
N GLN A 212 42.11 58.11 -42.10
CA GLN A 212 42.24 58.92 -40.89
C GLN A 212 43.71 59.13 -40.50
N ALA A 213 44.57 58.12 -40.70
CA ALA A 213 46.02 58.25 -40.61
C ALA A 213 46.59 59.16 -41.71
N ASP A 214 46.10 59.02 -42.95
CA ASP A 214 46.45 59.87 -44.08
C ASP A 214 45.91 61.31 -43.88
N PHE A 215 44.74 61.50 -43.26
CA PHE A 215 44.21 62.82 -42.90
C PHE A 215 44.99 63.45 -41.74
N ALA A 216 45.43 62.67 -40.76
CA ALA A 216 46.33 63.13 -39.70
C ALA A 216 47.70 63.53 -40.28
N SER A 217 48.23 62.75 -41.21
CA SER A 217 49.45 63.05 -41.97
C SER A 217 49.30 64.30 -42.85
N TYR A 218 48.16 64.43 -43.54
CA TYR A 218 47.84 65.56 -44.41
C TYR A 218 47.59 66.85 -43.61
N THR A 219 46.85 66.80 -42.49
CA THR A 219 46.67 67.96 -41.61
C THR A 219 47.94 68.35 -40.86
N ALA A 220 48.87 67.41 -40.64
CA ALA A 220 50.21 67.71 -40.14
C ALA A 220 51.13 68.36 -41.19
N THR A 221 50.88 68.16 -42.50
CA THR A 221 51.74 68.65 -43.60
C THR A 221 51.15 69.84 -44.38
N HIS A 222 49.83 70.00 -44.43
CA HIS A 222 49.12 71.01 -45.21
C HIS A 222 48.13 71.81 -44.34
N ARG A 223 48.62 72.89 -43.75
CA ARG A 223 47.86 73.77 -42.84
C ARG A 223 47.23 75.00 -43.53
N TYR A 224 46.73 74.86 -44.75
CA TYR A 224 45.97 75.90 -45.47
C TYR A 224 44.91 75.30 -46.41
N PRO A 225 43.64 75.77 -46.35
CA PRO A 225 42.60 75.34 -47.29
C PRO A 225 42.60 76.23 -48.55
N PRO A 226 42.64 75.66 -49.76
CA PRO A 226 42.32 76.39 -50.99
C PRO A 226 40.80 76.36 -51.22
N CYS A 227 40.17 77.52 -51.38
CA CYS A 227 38.81 77.61 -51.88
C CYS A 227 38.82 77.60 -53.42
N SER A 228 38.12 76.64 -54.03
CA SER A 228 37.63 76.75 -55.41
C SER A 228 36.10 76.64 -55.42
N SER A 229 35.45 77.21 -56.45
CA SER A 229 33.99 77.33 -56.47
C SER A 229 33.27 76.06 -56.93
N GLU A 230 33.94 75.15 -57.66
CA GLU A 230 33.36 73.89 -58.13
C GLU A 230 33.25 72.87 -57.00
N ASP A 231 34.28 72.78 -56.13
CA ASP A 231 34.28 71.89 -54.96
C ASP A 231 33.06 72.12 -54.05
N CYS A 232 32.54 73.35 -53.99
CA CYS A 232 31.42 73.71 -53.12
C CYS A 232 30.06 73.16 -53.60
N GLU A 233 29.88 72.89 -54.90
CA GLU A 233 28.66 72.23 -55.39
C GLU A 233 28.70 70.72 -55.20
N ASP A 234 29.85 70.08 -55.45
CA ASP A 234 29.98 68.64 -55.25
C ASP A 234 29.97 68.28 -53.77
N ILE A 235 30.56 69.10 -52.90
CA ILE A 235 30.37 68.99 -51.44
C ILE A 235 28.88 69.10 -51.06
N LYS A 236 28.08 69.99 -51.68
CA LYS A 236 26.62 70.05 -51.42
C LYS A 236 25.89 68.80 -51.88
N LYS A 237 26.24 68.22 -53.04
CA LYS A 237 25.64 66.96 -53.53
C LYS A 237 26.00 65.79 -52.61
N ILE A 238 27.26 65.70 -52.18
CA ILE A 238 27.74 64.69 -51.22
C ILE A 238 27.04 64.86 -49.86
N LEU A 239 26.93 66.08 -49.34
CA LEU A 239 26.22 66.35 -48.08
C LEU A 239 24.72 66.02 -48.18
N LYS A 240 24.05 66.28 -49.31
CA LYS A 240 22.65 65.88 -49.52
C LYS A 240 22.50 64.36 -49.55
N HIS A 241 23.39 63.66 -50.25
CA HIS A 241 23.37 62.20 -50.29
C HIS A 241 23.65 61.57 -48.92
N LEU A 242 24.62 62.11 -48.16
CA LEU A 242 24.90 61.67 -46.79
C LEU A 242 23.74 61.97 -45.84
N GLN A 243 23.02 63.08 -46.03
CA GLN A 243 21.82 63.41 -45.27
C GLN A 243 20.67 62.43 -45.58
N GLU A 244 20.41 62.15 -46.86
CA GLU A 244 19.42 61.15 -47.29
C GLU A 244 19.77 59.74 -46.78
N GLN A 245 21.05 59.36 -46.83
CA GLN A 245 21.56 58.10 -46.28
C GLN A 245 21.39 58.02 -44.76
N LYS A 246 21.69 59.12 -44.03
CA LYS A 246 21.53 59.21 -42.58
C LYS A 246 20.06 59.16 -42.16
N ASP A 247 19.15 59.82 -42.89
CA ASP A 247 17.72 59.76 -42.57
C ASP A 247 17.13 58.37 -42.92
N SER A 248 17.59 57.72 -43.99
CA SER A 248 17.28 56.30 -44.27
C SER A 248 17.80 55.35 -43.18
N GLN A 249 18.98 55.63 -42.60
CA GLN A 249 19.51 54.86 -41.47
C GLN A 249 18.72 55.10 -40.19
N CYS A 250 18.22 56.32 -39.95
CA CYS A 250 17.32 56.60 -38.82
C CYS A 250 16.04 55.76 -38.91
N LEU A 251 15.43 55.63 -40.09
CA LEU A 251 14.27 54.76 -40.31
C LEU A 251 14.59 53.28 -39.99
N HIS A 252 15.71 52.75 -40.46
CA HIS A 252 16.12 51.38 -40.11
C HIS A 252 16.39 51.20 -38.61
N VAL A 253 16.92 52.20 -37.92
CA VAL A 253 17.08 52.17 -36.46
C VAL A 253 15.71 52.12 -35.75
N GLU A 254 14.72 52.86 -36.23
CA GLU A 254 13.34 52.80 -35.70
C GLU A 254 12.68 51.43 -35.97
N GLU A 255 12.87 50.84 -37.17
CA GLU A 255 12.43 49.49 -37.52
C GLU A 255 13.05 48.44 -36.58
N TYR A 256 14.36 48.47 -36.36
CA TYR A 256 15.03 47.58 -35.41
C TYR A 256 14.57 47.84 -33.96
N GLN A 257 14.32 49.09 -33.58
CA GLN A 257 13.86 49.42 -32.24
C GLN A 257 12.42 48.93 -31.99
N ASN A 258 11.57 48.88 -33.03
CA ASN A 258 10.24 48.28 -32.95
C ASN A 258 10.32 46.75 -32.90
N LEU A 259 11.12 46.10 -33.75
CA LEU A 259 11.37 44.66 -33.67
C LEU A 259 11.89 44.23 -32.28
N VAL A 260 12.74 45.03 -31.65
CA VAL A 260 13.21 44.79 -30.28
C VAL A 260 12.11 44.95 -29.22
N LYS A 261 11.09 45.79 -29.44
CA LYS A 261 9.90 45.85 -28.57
C LYS A 261 9.02 44.61 -28.76
N ASP A 262 8.79 44.20 -30.00
CA ASP A 262 7.97 43.03 -30.33
C ASP A 262 8.58 41.75 -29.73
N LEU A 263 9.87 41.53 -29.91
CA LEU A 263 10.61 40.42 -29.29
C LEU A 263 10.61 40.46 -27.76
N ARG A 264 10.50 41.64 -27.12
CA ARG A 264 10.32 41.75 -25.66
C ARG A 264 8.91 41.35 -25.23
N MET A 265 7.88 41.76 -25.96
CA MET A 265 6.50 41.36 -25.68
C MET A 265 6.30 39.85 -25.87
N GLU A 266 6.90 39.26 -26.92
CA GLU A 266 6.91 37.80 -27.11
C GLU A 266 7.63 37.08 -25.96
N LEU A 267 8.78 37.60 -25.50
CA LEU A 267 9.51 37.03 -24.37
C LEU A 267 8.70 37.08 -23.07
N GLU A 268 8.00 38.19 -22.81
CA GLU A 268 7.10 38.33 -21.66
C GLU A 268 5.91 37.34 -21.75
N ALA A 269 5.27 37.23 -22.91
CA ALA A 269 4.18 36.27 -23.15
C ALA A 269 4.63 34.82 -22.95
N VAL A 270 5.80 34.44 -23.48
CA VAL A 270 6.41 33.11 -23.26
C VAL A 270 6.77 32.89 -21.79
N SER A 271 7.19 33.94 -21.07
CA SER A 271 7.49 33.85 -19.63
C SER A 271 6.25 33.59 -18.78
N GLU A 272 5.12 34.24 -19.07
CA GLU A 272 3.86 34.01 -18.38
C GLU A 272 3.25 32.65 -18.77
N GLN A 273 3.38 32.23 -20.03
CA GLN A 273 3.02 30.88 -20.45
C GLN A 273 3.81 29.82 -19.67
N LYS A 274 5.13 29.99 -19.54
CA LYS A 274 6.00 29.10 -18.73
C LYS A 274 5.56 29.06 -17.27
N LYS A 275 5.19 30.20 -16.68
CA LYS A 275 4.69 30.31 -15.30
C LYS A 275 3.35 29.59 -15.11
N ASN A 276 2.45 29.65 -16.08
CA ASN A 276 1.19 28.92 -16.04
C ASN A 276 1.40 27.40 -16.20
N ILE A 277 2.22 26.96 -17.17
CA ILE A 277 2.63 25.54 -17.31
C ILE A 277 3.26 25.02 -16.00
N MET A 278 4.07 25.83 -15.32
CA MET A 278 4.69 25.45 -14.05
C MET A 278 3.68 25.30 -12.91
N LYS A 279 2.64 26.15 -12.83
CA LYS A 279 1.53 25.99 -11.88
C LYS A 279 0.75 24.70 -12.15
N ASP A 280 0.44 24.42 -13.41
CA ASP A 280 -0.29 23.22 -13.80
C ASP A 280 0.53 21.95 -13.55
N MET A 281 1.84 22.00 -13.78
CA MET A 281 2.78 20.92 -13.44
C MET A 281 2.81 20.65 -11.93
N MET A 282 2.96 21.69 -11.09
CA MET A 282 2.92 21.53 -9.62
C MET A 282 1.57 20.99 -9.14
N LYS A 283 0.46 21.37 -9.79
CA LYS A 283 -0.87 20.82 -9.50
C LYS A 283 -0.94 19.33 -9.85
N LEU A 284 -0.46 18.94 -11.03
CA LEU A 284 -0.41 17.53 -11.47
C LEU A 284 0.51 16.68 -10.57
N GLU A 285 1.62 17.24 -10.08
CA GLU A 285 2.49 16.58 -9.09
C GLU A 285 1.73 16.34 -7.77
N LEU A 286 1.00 17.34 -7.25
CA LEU A 286 0.19 17.19 -6.04
C LEU A 286 -0.95 16.18 -6.21
N ASP A 287 -1.64 16.19 -7.36
CA ASP A 287 -2.71 15.24 -7.67
C ASP A 287 -2.14 13.80 -7.81
N LEU A 288 -0.96 13.63 -8.42
CA LEU A 288 -0.23 12.35 -8.47
C LEU A 288 0.21 11.86 -7.09
N HIS A 289 0.68 12.75 -6.21
CA HIS A 289 1.03 12.39 -4.84
C HIS A 289 -0.20 11.92 -4.06
N ARG A 290 -1.34 12.63 -4.17
CA ARG A 290 -2.60 12.20 -3.55
C ARG A 290 -3.07 10.85 -4.06
N LEU A 291 -3.04 10.61 -5.38
CA LEU A 291 -3.43 9.32 -5.96
C LEU A 291 -2.53 8.17 -5.48
N ARG A 292 -1.23 8.42 -5.26
CA ARG A 292 -0.30 7.43 -4.68
C ARG A 292 -0.64 7.13 -3.22
N GLU A 293 -0.94 8.15 -2.41
CA GLU A 293 -1.37 8.01 -1.02
C GLU A 293 -2.70 7.24 -0.92
N GLU A 294 -3.70 7.61 -1.72
CA GLU A 294 -5.00 6.93 -1.82
C GLU A 294 -4.85 5.46 -2.23
N THR A 295 -3.98 5.17 -3.21
CA THR A 295 -3.67 3.81 -3.65
C THR A 295 -2.98 3.01 -2.55
N SER A 296 -1.99 3.59 -1.85
CA SER A 296 -1.31 2.93 -0.73
C SER A 296 -2.28 2.63 0.42
N ALA A 297 -3.14 3.58 0.78
CA ALA A 297 -4.15 3.39 1.82
C ALA A 297 -5.24 2.37 1.42
N LEU A 298 -5.47 2.17 0.12
CA LEU A 298 -6.34 1.10 -0.39
C LEU A 298 -5.66 -0.26 -0.33
N ILE A 299 -4.37 -0.35 -0.68
CA ILE A 299 -3.55 -1.57 -0.53
C ILE A 299 -3.48 -1.98 0.94
N GLU A 300 -3.15 -1.07 1.86
CA GLU A 300 -3.08 -1.36 3.30
C GLU A 300 -4.43 -1.86 3.86
N ARG A 301 -5.55 -1.28 3.42
CA ARG A 301 -6.90 -1.79 3.76
C ARG A 301 -7.14 -3.19 3.22
N LYS A 302 -6.72 -3.48 1.98
CA LYS A 302 -6.84 -4.82 1.39
C LYS A 302 -5.94 -5.85 2.06
N GLU A 303 -4.74 -5.47 2.47
CA GLU A 303 -3.84 -6.33 3.26
C GLU A 303 -4.45 -6.66 4.63
N LYS A 304 -5.06 -5.68 5.32
CA LYS A 304 -5.80 -5.91 6.57
C LYS A 304 -7.01 -6.83 6.38
N GLU A 305 -7.81 -6.62 5.32
CA GLU A 305 -8.91 -7.53 4.97
C GLU A 305 -8.41 -8.96 4.70
N VAL A 306 -7.32 -9.11 3.94
CA VAL A 306 -6.70 -10.42 3.63
C VAL A 306 -6.18 -11.09 4.90
N ALA A 307 -5.54 -10.35 5.81
CA ALA A 307 -5.05 -10.89 7.09
C ALA A 307 -6.21 -11.38 7.98
N ILE A 308 -7.31 -10.62 8.06
CA ILE A 308 -8.53 -11.03 8.79
C ILE A 308 -9.13 -12.30 8.17
N LEU A 309 -9.22 -12.37 6.84
CA LEU A 309 -9.73 -13.56 6.13
C LEU A 309 -8.81 -14.77 6.31
N GLN A 310 -7.49 -14.58 6.29
CA GLN A 310 -6.51 -15.64 6.57
C GLN A 310 -6.64 -16.17 7.99
N HIS A 311 -6.73 -15.30 9.01
CA HIS A 311 -7.01 -15.71 10.38
C HIS A 311 -8.33 -16.50 10.47
N ARG A 312 -9.41 -16.02 9.83
CA ARG A 312 -10.69 -16.71 9.85
C ARG A 312 -10.63 -18.10 9.18
N VAL A 313 -9.84 -18.25 8.12
CA VAL A 313 -9.60 -19.56 7.48
C VAL A 313 -8.80 -20.49 8.40
N GLN A 314 -7.79 -19.98 9.10
CA GLN A 314 -7.02 -20.75 10.08
C GLN A 314 -7.89 -21.22 11.26
N ASP A 315 -8.72 -20.34 11.81
CA ASP A 315 -9.68 -20.68 12.88
C ASP A 315 -10.64 -21.79 12.44
N LEU A 316 -11.21 -21.66 11.22
CA LEU A 316 -12.11 -22.67 10.66
C LEU A 316 -11.41 -24.00 10.39
N GLN A 317 -10.14 -24.00 9.96
CA GLN A 317 -9.33 -25.22 9.86
C GLN A 317 -9.08 -25.84 11.24
N LEU A 318 -8.78 -25.04 12.27
CA LEU A 318 -8.59 -25.50 13.64
C LEU A 318 -9.87 -26.17 14.17
N GLN A 319 -11.01 -25.50 14.07
CA GLN A 319 -12.33 -26.04 14.43
C GLN A 319 -12.68 -27.32 13.66
N PHE A 320 -12.34 -27.39 12.36
CA PHE A 320 -12.53 -28.61 11.57
C PHE A 320 -11.67 -29.77 12.09
N THR A 321 -10.38 -29.55 12.39
CA THR A 321 -9.52 -30.61 12.94
C THR A 321 -9.94 -31.05 14.34
N GLU A 322 -10.46 -30.14 15.16
CA GLU A 322 -10.99 -30.48 16.49
C GLU A 322 -12.31 -31.27 16.38
N THR A 323 -13.21 -30.86 15.49
CA THR A 323 -14.43 -31.61 15.17
C THR A 323 -14.09 -33.02 14.68
N GLN A 324 -13.10 -33.16 13.79
CA GLN A 324 -12.62 -34.46 13.31
C GLN A 324 -12.07 -35.34 14.46
N LYS A 325 -11.30 -34.77 15.39
CA LYS A 325 -10.83 -35.48 16.59
C LYS A 325 -11.99 -35.91 17.50
N LEU A 326 -13.03 -35.09 17.64
CA LEU A 326 -14.23 -35.43 18.41
C LEU A 326 -15.05 -36.54 17.76
N THR A 327 -15.20 -36.53 16.43
CA THR A 327 -15.82 -37.62 15.67
C THR A 327 -15.05 -38.93 15.88
N LEU A 328 -13.73 -38.94 15.70
CA LEU A 328 -12.90 -40.13 15.94
C LEU A 328 -12.98 -40.66 17.39
N LYS A 329 -13.19 -39.79 18.38
CA LYS A 329 -13.45 -40.22 19.78
C LYS A 329 -14.84 -40.85 19.93
N LYS A 330 -15.88 -40.30 19.28
CA LYS A 330 -17.23 -40.87 19.27
C LYS A 330 -17.26 -42.22 18.57
N ASP A 331 -16.57 -42.36 17.44
CA ASP A 331 -16.50 -43.61 16.67
C ASP A 331 -15.84 -44.73 17.49
N LYS A 332 -14.75 -44.43 18.21
CA LYS A 332 -14.13 -45.37 19.16
C LYS A 332 -15.08 -45.76 20.30
N LEU A 333 -15.78 -44.79 20.89
CA LEU A 333 -16.77 -45.06 21.94
C LEU A 333 -17.94 -45.90 21.43
N LEU A 334 -18.38 -45.72 20.19
CA LEU A 334 -19.37 -46.58 19.54
C LEU A 334 -18.83 -48.01 19.36
N GLN A 335 -17.62 -48.16 18.82
CA GLN A 335 -16.97 -49.46 18.69
C GLN A 335 -16.86 -50.20 20.04
N GLU A 336 -16.39 -49.51 21.10
CA GLU A 336 -16.34 -50.07 22.46
C GLU A 336 -17.71 -50.50 22.99
N LYS A 337 -18.78 -49.77 22.64
CA LYS A 337 -20.17 -50.10 23.01
C LYS A 337 -20.69 -51.30 22.24
N ASP A 338 -20.40 -51.41 20.95
CA ASP A 338 -20.79 -52.53 20.11
C ASP A 338 -20.07 -53.83 20.54
N GLU A 339 -18.77 -53.74 20.85
CA GLU A 339 -17.98 -54.85 21.43
C GLU A 339 -18.56 -55.31 22.77
N MET A 340 -18.95 -54.37 23.65
CA MET A 340 -19.63 -54.68 24.92
C MET A 340 -21.01 -55.30 24.70
N MET A 341 -21.79 -54.83 23.73
CA MET A 341 -23.08 -55.44 23.39
C MET A 341 -22.90 -56.88 22.90
N HIS A 342 -21.98 -57.15 21.98
CA HIS A 342 -21.72 -58.50 21.50
C HIS A 342 -21.28 -59.46 22.63
N GLU A 343 -20.46 -59.01 23.58
CA GLU A 343 -20.08 -59.83 24.73
C GLU A 343 -21.26 -60.05 25.71
N LEU A 344 -22.19 -59.09 25.83
CA LEU A 344 -23.45 -59.27 26.57
C LEU A 344 -24.43 -60.22 25.85
N GLU A 345 -24.58 -60.13 24.54
CA GLU A 345 -25.39 -61.05 23.71
C GLU A 345 -24.86 -62.49 23.81
N LYS A 346 -23.53 -62.66 23.78
CA LYS A 346 -22.86 -63.94 23.97
C LYS A 346 -23.06 -64.52 25.37
N LYS A 347 -23.04 -63.68 26.42
CA LYS A 347 -23.41 -64.10 27.79
C LYS A 347 -24.89 -64.45 27.91
N LEU A 348 -25.78 -63.67 27.30
CA LEU A 348 -27.22 -63.92 27.29
C LEU A 348 -27.55 -65.25 26.60
N THR A 349 -26.98 -65.51 25.42
CA THR A 349 -27.14 -66.79 24.72
C THR A 349 -26.53 -67.95 25.51
N GLN A 350 -25.41 -67.76 26.21
CA GLN A 350 -24.85 -68.78 27.11
C GLN A 350 -25.79 -69.08 28.29
N VAL A 351 -26.39 -68.07 28.92
CA VAL A 351 -27.38 -68.23 30.00
C VAL A 351 -28.65 -68.91 29.49
N GLN A 352 -29.19 -68.50 28.33
CA GLN A 352 -30.34 -69.15 27.69
C GLN A 352 -30.07 -70.63 27.39
N ASN A 353 -28.87 -70.97 26.90
CA ASN A 353 -28.46 -72.35 26.66
C ASN A 353 -28.31 -73.16 27.97
N CYS A 354 -27.84 -72.53 29.07
CA CYS A 354 -27.82 -73.17 30.39
C CYS A 354 -29.22 -73.39 30.96
N LEU A 355 -30.11 -72.40 30.85
CA LEU A 355 -31.50 -72.52 31.27
C LEU A 355 -32.20 -73.64 30.49
N ARG A 356 -32.10 -73.67 29.16
CA ARG A 356 -32.69 -74.74 28.33
C ARG A 356 -32.16 -76.14 28.69
N LYS A 357 -30.88 -76.27 29.06
CA LYS A 357 -30.34 -77.54 29.59
C LYS A 357 -30.97 -77.91 30.93
N LYS A 358 -31.10 -76.95 31.86
CA LYS A 358 -31.73 -77.16 33.17
C LYS A 358 -33.22 -77.46 33.07
N GLU A 359 -33.91 -76.86 32.10
CA GLU A 359 -35.31 -77.12 31.76
C GLU A 359 -35.50 -78.58 31.33
N VAL A 360 -34.67 -79.09 30.41
CA VAL A 360 -34.65 -80.51 29.99
C VAL A 360 -34.24 -81.46 31.14
N GLU A 361 -33.37 -81.05 32.06
CA GLU A 361 -33.08 -81.83 33.27
C GLU A 361 -34.27 -81.87 34.23
N LEU A 362 -35.02 -80.76 34.36
CA LEU A 362 -36.19 -80.65 35.21
C LEU A 362 -37.37 -81.46 34.65
N GLU A 363 -37.60 -81.43 33.33
CA GLU A 363 -38.54 -82.32 32.64
C GLU A 363 -38.25 -83.80 32.93
N LYS A 364 -36.98 -84.23 32.84
CA LYS A 364 -36.57 -85.60 33.17
C LYS A 364 -36.84 -85.97 34.63
N LEU A 365 -36.49 -85.08 35.56
CA LEU A 365 -36.78 -85.28 36.99
C LEU A 365 -38.29 -85.34 37.24
N GLN A 366 -39.09 -84.54 36.51
CA GLN A 366 -40.55 -84.54 36.62
C GLN A 366 -41.14 -85.85 36.09
N CYS A 367 -40.64 -86.40 34.98
CA CYS A 367 -40.98 -87.76 34.54
C CYS A 367 -40.64 -88.81 35.61
N MET A 368 -39.41 -88.80 36.15
CA MET A 368 -39.01 -89.73 37.22
C MET A 368 -39.88 -89.60 38.49
N VAL A 369 -40.29 -88.38 38.85
CA VAL A 369 -41.24 -88.17 39.96
C VAL A 369 -42.60 -88.77 39.64
N THR A 370 -43.12 -88.62 38.42
CA THR A 370 -44.39 -89.26 38.04
C THR A 370 -44.31 -90.79 38.01
N GLU A 371 -43.18 -91.37 37.59
CA GLU A 371 -42.92 -92.81 37.66
C GLU A 371 -42.88 -93.31 39.12
N LEU A 372 -42.19 -92.59 40.00
CA LEU A 372 -42.14 -92.90 41.43
C LEU A 372 -43.49 -92.70 42.13
N GLU A 373 -44.29 -91.71 41.73
CA GLU A 373 -45.66 -91.53 42.23
C GLU A 373 -46.59 -92.69 41.82
N ILE A 374 -46.42 -93.23 40.61
CA ILE A 374 -47.14 -94.43 40.15
C ILE A 374 -46.71 -95.63 41.01
N ALA A 375 -45.40 -95.87 41.15
CA ALA A 375 -44.88 -96.97 41.98
C ALA A 375 -45.30 -96.87 43.46
N ILE A 376 -45.42 -95.66 44.02
CA ILE A 376 -45.93 -95.44 45.39
C ILE A 376 -47.44 -95.69 45.49
N LYS A 377 -48.22 -95.39 44.44
CA LYS A 377 -49.66 -95.72 44.38
C LYS A 377 -49.88 -97.24 44.31
N GLU A 378 -49.05 -97.94 43.55
CA GLU A 378 -49.04 -99.41 43.47
C GLU A 378 -48.64 -100.05 44.81
N ALA A 379 -47.51 -99.62 45.40
CA ALA A 379 -47.04 -100.14 46.69
C ALA A 379 -48.01 -99.89 47.86
N ARG A 380 -48.88 -98.88 47.76
CA ARG A 380 -49.94 -98.59 48.76
C ARG A 380 -51.16 -99.49 48.64
N GLN A 381 -51.36 -100.23 47.53
CA GLN A 381 -52.45 -101.21 47.41
C GLN A 381 -52.11 -102.56 48.05
N ASP A 382 -50.85 -103.00 48.03
CA ASP A 382 -50.48 -104.35 48.48
C ASP A 382 -50.28 -104.53 50.00
N LYS A 383 -50.04 -103.45 50.76
CA LYS A 383 -49.48 -103.57 52.12
C LYS A 383 -50.39 -103.12 53.27
N CYS A 384 -51.58 -103.73 53.40
CA CYS A 384 -52.55 -103.28 54.42
C CYS A 384 -53.43 -104.35 55.13
N LYS A 385 -52.97 -105.61 55.32
CA LYS A 385 -53.77 -106.63 56.08
C LYS A 385 -53.09 -107.62 57.05
N VAL A 386 -51.75 -107.70 57.21
CA VAL A 386 -51.15 -108.87 57.92
C VAL A 386 -50.19 -108.55 59.09
N GLU A 387 -49.61 -107.34 59.21
CA GLU A 387 -48.48 -107.09 60.15
C GLU A 387 -48.86 -106.48 61.53
N CYS A 388 -50.12 -106.56 61.98
CA CYS A 388 -50.58 -105.94 63.25
C CYS A 388 -51.07 -106.90 64.36
N GLU A 389 -51.05 -108.22 64.13
CA GLU A 389 -51.51 -109.22 65.11
C GLU A 389 -50.36 -110.00 65.77
N VAL A 390 -49.24 -110.23 65.06
CA VAL A 390 -48.10 -111.03 65.55
C VAL A 390 -47.36 -110.34 66.70
N LEU A 391 -47.08 -109.03 66.58
CA LEU A 391 -46.32 -108.25 67.57
C LEU A 391 -47.05 -108.00 68.90
N ARG A 392 -48.28 -108.51 69.07
CA ARG A 392 -49.06 -108.36 70.32
C ARG A 392 -49.00 -109.59 71.23
N ALA A 393 -48.50 -110.73 70.75
CA ALA A 393 -48.39 -111.97 71.52
C ALA A 393 -47.08 -112.10 72.31
N GLU A 394 -45.94 -111.68 71.73
CA GLU A 394 -44.60 -111.85 72.34
C GLU A 394 -44.40 -110.99 73.60
N ILE A 395 -45.08 -109.84 73.70
CA ILE A 395 -44.97 -108.92 74.85
C ILE A 395 -45.60 -109.51 76.12
N GLN A 396 -46.51 -110.49 76.00
CA GLN A 396 -47.13 -111.14 77.17
C GLN A 396 -46.25 -112.27 77.74
N GLN A 397 -45.50 -113.01 76.92
CA GLN A 397 -44.64 -114.11 77.39
C GLN A 397 -43.38 -113.64 78.14
N LEU A 398 -42.89 -112.42 77.88
CA LEU A 398 -41.73 -111.85 78.56
C LEU A 398 -42.05 -111.28 79.96
N LYS A 399 -43.32 -111.27 80.38
CA LYS A 399 -43.73 -110.82 81.73
C LYS A 399 -43.66 -111.94 82.77
N ASP A 400 -44.06 -113.14 82.40
CA ASP A 400 -44.22 -114.24 83.35
C ASP A 400 -42.86 -114.83 83.79
N CYS A 401 -41.84 -114.78 82.92
CA CYS A 401 -40.47 -115.23 83.22
C CYS A 401 -39.70 -114.33 84.23
N LEU A 402 -40.22 -113.14 84.58
CA LEU A 402 -39.54 -112.20 85.47
C LEU A 402 -39.89 -112.42 86.96
N GLU A 403 -40.98 -113.12 87.27
CA GLU A 403 -41.41 -113.38 88.65
C GLU A 403 -40.81 -114.67 89.24
N GLU A 404 -40.60 -115.73 88.44
CA GLU A 404 -39.94 -116.97 88.92
C GLU A 404 -38.47 -116.74 89.36
N SER A 405 -37.75 -115.82 88.71
CA SER A 405 -36.35 -115.52 89.03
C SER A 405 -36.17 -114.95 90.45
N LYS A 406 -37.19 -114.29 91.01
CA LYS A 406 -37.13 -113.72 92.38
C LYS A 406 -37.36 -114.74 93.49
N GLN A 407 -37.94 -115.90 93.18
CA GLN A 407 -38.24 -116.93 94.19
C GLN A 407 -37.03 -117.85 94.48
N GLN A 408 -36.07 -117.97 93.57
CA GLN A 408 -34.93 -118.91 93.69
C GLN A 408 -33.69 -118.31 94.39
N GLN A 409 -33.58 -116.99 94.54
CA GLN A 409 -32.39 -116.35 95.12
C GLN A 409 -32.32 -116.43 96.67
N LEU A 410 -33.37 -116.94 97.34
CA LEU A 410 -33.44 -116.98 98.82
C LEU A 410 -32.95 -118.29 99.45
N LEU A 411 -32.71 -119.36 98.67
CA LEU A 411 -32.33 -120.69 99.19
C LEU A 411 -30.83 -121.03 99.04
N ALA A 412 -30.08 -120.27 98.24
CA ALA A 412 -28.65 -120.53 97.98
C ALA A 412 -27.70 -120.04 99.11
N ALA A 413 -28.21 -119.32 100.10
CA ALA A 413 -27.40 -118.62 101.11
C ALA A 413 -27.21 -119.37 102.45
N GLN A 414 -27.73 -120.60 102.59
CA GLN A 414 -27.80 -121.26 103.91
C GLN A 414 -27.26 -122.71 103.97
N GLN A 415 -26.54 -123.18 102.95
CA GLN A 415 -25.93 -124.52 102.92
C GLN A 415 -24.39 -124.54 102.85
N ALA A 416 -23.73 -123.37 102.86
CA ALA A 416 -22.27 -123.25 102.76
C ALA A 416 -21.49 -123.47 104.08
N THR A 417 -22.10 -124.08 105.11
CA THR A 417 -21.52 -124.23 106.46
C THR A 417 -21.34 -125.67 106.92
N GLN A 418 -21.36 -126.68 106.04
CA GLN A 418 -21.25 -128.08 106.47
C GLN A 418 -20.49 -129.04 105.53
N TYR A 419 -19.45 -128.56 104.84
CA TYR A 419 -18.38 -129.41 104.27
C TYR A 419 -17.01 -128.97 104.78
N LYS A 420 -16.83 -129.04 106.11
CA LYS A 420 -15.64 -128.55 106.82
C LYS A 420 -14.87 -129.66 107.55
N GLU A 421 -15.00 -130.93 107.14
CA GLU A 421 -14.48 -132.05 107.95
C GLU A 421 -13.72 -133.17 107.21
N ASP A 422 -13.43 -133.06 105.90
CA ASP A 422 -12.60 -134.05 105.19
C ASP A 422 -11.52 -133.44 104.26
N ALA A 423 -10.80 -132.45 104.78
CA ALA A 423 -9.51 -132.00 104.23
C ALA A 423 -8.39 -132.01 105.29
N ARG A 424 -8.48 -132.95 106.25
CA ARG A 424 -7.60 -133.02 107.43
C ARG A 424 -6.49 -134.09 107.32
N LEU A 425 -6.07 -134.43 106.10
CA LEU A 425 -4.96 -135.36 105.83
C LEU A 425 -4.04 -134.91 104.67
N ALA A 426 -3.64 -133.63 104.68
CA ALA A 426 -2.48 -133.15 103.92
C ALA A 426 -1.63 -132.12 104.68
N ALA A 427 -1.79 -132.04 106.02
CA ALA A 427 -0.96 -131.22 106.90
C ALA A 427 0.15 -132.11 107.51
N SER A 428 1.22 -132.33 106.74
CA SER A 428 2.44 -132.97 107.19
C SER A 428 3.62 -132.50 106.33
N ASN A 429 4.67 -131.98 106.98
CA ASN A 429 5.96 -131.55 106.41
C ASN A 429 5.99 -130.23 105.59
N LEU A 430 6.00 -129.06 106.28
CA LEU A 430 6.65 -127.85 105.71
C LEU A 430 7.15 -126.78 106.73
N ASP A 431 7.25 -127.10 108.02
CA ASP A 431 7.81 -126.17 109.02
C ASP A 431 9.33 -125.89 108.84
N ASP A 432 10.06 -126.75 108.11
CA ASP A 432 11.52 -126.66 107.94
C ASP A 432 12.00 -125.77 106.76
N VAL A 433 11.09 -125.12 106.02
CA VAL A 433 11.44 -124.23 104.88
C VAL A 433 11.13 -122.75 105.19
N GLN A 434 10.24 -122.47 106.14
CA GLN A 434 9.69 -121.12 106.35
C GLN A 434 10.71 -120.09 106.85
N GLN A 435 11.80 -120.50 107.52
CA GLN A 435 12.87 -119.59 107.96
C GLN A 435 13.87 -119.18 106.85
N LYS A 436 13.92 -119.87 105.70
CA LYS A 436 14.86 -119.52 104.60
C LYS A 436 14.28 -118.58 103.55
N LEU A 437 12.95 -118.47 103.46
CA LEU A 437 12.26 -117.56 102.53
C LEU A 437 12.18 -116.10 103.02
N GLN A 438 12.43 -115.84 104.30
CA GLN A 438 12.26 -114.52 104.89
C GLN A 438 13.34 -113.51 104.46
N CYS A 439 14.55 -113.97 104.07
CA CYS A 439 15.64 -113.10 103.64
C CYS A 439 15.54 -112.62 102.17
N CYS A 440 14.93 -113.41 101.28
CA CYS A 440 14.77 -113.01 99.87
C CYS A 440 13.69 -111.93 99.69
N SER A 441 12.58 -112.02 100.45
CA SER A 441 11.44 -111.10 100.32
C SER A 441 11.79 -109.64 100.63
N PHE A 442 12.80 -109.38 101.46
CA PHE A 442 13.25 -108.03 101.79
C PHE A 442 14.01 -107.37 100.64
N GLN A 443 14.86 -108.12 99.93
CA GLN A 443 15.62 -107.60 98.78
C GLN A 443 14.73 -107.34 97.57
N ASP A 444 13.74 -108.20 97.31
CA ASP A 444 12.81 -107.99 96.19
C ASP A 444 11.85 -106.83 96.43
N LYS A 445 11.48 -106.57 97.69
CA LYS A 445 10.70 -105.38 98.05
C LYS A 445 11.48 -104.08 97.85
N GLN A 446 12.76 -104.04 98.28
CA GLN A 446 13.64 -102.89 98.06
C GLN A 446 13.88 -102.59 96.56
N LYS A 447 13.93 -103.63 95.71
CA LYS A 447 14.01 -103.47 94.25
C LYS A 447 12.70 -102.99 93.62
N ALA A 448 11.55 -103.46 94.12
CA ALA A 448 10.25 -103.01 93.65
C ALA A 448 10.02 -101.52 93.93
N ASP A 449 10.37 -101.05 95.14
CA ASP A 449 10.24 -99.65 95.54
C ASP A 449 11.13 -98.73 94.67
N THR A 450 12.39 -99.12 94.40
CA THR A 450 13.29 -98.36 93.51
C THR A 450 12.84 -98.34 92.06
N ILE A 451 12.24 -99.43 91.54
CA ILE A 451 11.64 -99.44 90.20
C ILE A 451 10.44 -98.49 90.13
N GLN A 452 9.61 -98.42 91.18
CA GLN A 452 8.46 -97.53 91.23
C GLN A 452 8.87 -96.04 91.34
N ASP A 453 9.94 -95.73 92.07
CA ASP A 453 10.53 -94.39 92.12
C ASP A 453 11.07 -93.96 90.74
N LEU A 454 11.83 -94.84 90.07
CA LEU A 454 12.36 -94.56 88.73
C LEU A 454 11.25 -94.41 87.67
N GLN A 455 10.14 -95.14 87.78
CA GLN A 455 8.97 -94.95 86.91
C GLN A 455 8.29 -93.60 87.15
N ARG A 456 8.21 -93.13 88.40
CA ARG A 456 7.67 -91.79 88.72
C ARG A 456 8.57 -90.66 88.22
N GLU A 457 9.90 -90.80 88.35
CA GLU A 457 10.88 -89.88 87.76
C GLU A 457 10.78 -89.84 86.23
N LEU A 458 10.71 -91.00 85.56
CA LEU A 458 10.53 -91.07 84.10
C LEU A 458 9.24 -90.40 83.63
N GLN A 459 8.10 -90.64 84.30
CA GLN A 459 6.84 -89.97 83.95
C GLN A 459 6.90 -88.44 84.16
N LYS A 460 7.63 -87.99 85.18
CA LYS A 460 7.81 -86.56 85.46
C LYS A 460 8.70 -85.89 84.41
N LEU A 461 9.81 -86.54 84.02
CA LEU A 461 10.68 -86.08 82.94
C LEU A 461 9.98 -86.11 81.58
N GLN A 462 9.17 -87.14 81.29
CA GLN A 462 8.40 -87.24 80.05
C GLN A 462 7.33 -86.13 79.93
N LYS A 463 6.65 -85.78 81.04
CA LYS A 463 5.76 -84.62 81.09
C LYS A 463 6.51 -83.30 80.96
N GLY A 464 7.69 -83.17 81.57
CA GLY A 464 8.54 -82.00 81.43
C GLY A 464 9.03 -81.80 79.98
N ALA A 465 9.39 -82.88 79.28
CA ALA A 465 9.78 -82.85 77.88
C ALA A 465 8.61 -82.40 76.98
N LEU A 466 7.40 -82.92 77.20
CA LEU A 466 6.20 -82.50 76.45
C LEU A 466 5.90 -81.00 76.64
N ILE A 467 5.96 -80.50 77.88
CA ILE A 467 5.74 -79.06 78.15
C ILE A 467 6.82 -78.20 77.47
N ALA A 468 8.09 -78.61 77.53
CA ALA A 468 9.18 -77.90 76.85
C ALA A 468 9.04 -77.95 75.31
N GLU A 469 8.47 -79.02 74.75
CA GLU A 469 8.18 -79.16 73.31
C GLU A 469 6.96 -78.31 72.88
N GLU A 470 5.93 -78.21 73.72
CA GLU A 470 4.82 -77.26 73.55
C GLU A 470 5.29 -75.80 73.61
N GLU A 471 6.17 -75.45 74.56
CA GLU A 471 6.79 -74.13 74.63
C GLU A 471 7.70 -73.84 73.43
N LEU A 472 8.50 -74.82 72.98
CA LEU A 472 9.33 -74.69 71.77
C LEU A 472 8.49 -74.51 70.50
N THR A 473 7.39 -75.24 70.35
CA THR A 473 6.49 -75.09 69.19
C THR A 473 5.72 -73.78 69.23
N SER A 474 5.33 -73.29 70.42
CA SER A 474 4.75 -71.96 70.62
C SER A 474 5.74 -70.84 70.25
N ASN A 475 6.96 -70.89 70.79
CA ASN A 475 8.03 -69.95 70.44
C ASN A 475 8.39 -70.00 68.96
N ARG A 476 8.41 -71.18 68.34
CA ARG A 476 8.66 -71.33 66.89
C ARG A 476 7.56 -70.72 66.04
N LYS A 477 6.28 -70.82 66.43
CA LYS A 477 5.18 -70.08 65.79
C LYS A 477 5.40 -68.57 65.92
N ARG A 478 5.73 -68.07 67.11
CA ARG A 478 6.00 -66.65 67.35
C ARG A 478 7.16 -66.10 66.51
N VAL A 479 8.22 -66.89 66.32
CA VAL A 479 9.35 -66.51 65.44
C VAL A 479 8.91 -66.48 63.98
N VAL A 480 8.08 -67.42 63.51
CA VAL A 480 7.54 -67.40 62.14
C VAL A 480 6.61 -66.21 61.92
N GLU A 481 5.72 -65.91 62.87
CA GLU A 481 4.87 -64.71 62.88
C GLU A 481 5.72 -63.43 62.74
N LEU A 482 6.68 -63.22 63.65
CA LEU A 482 7.58 -62.05 63.63
C LEU A 482 8.41 -61.98 62.34
N THR A 483 8.84 -63.12 61.79
CA THR A 483 9.55 -63.16 60.49
C THR A 483 8.63 -62.73 59.34
N SER A 484 7.37 -63.14 59.37
CA SER A 484 6.37 -62.73 58.38
C SER A 484 6.05 -61.23 58.49
N GLU A 485 5.84 -60.70 59.71
CA GLU A 485 5.64 -59.29 59.99
C GLU A 485 6.82 -58.44 59.52
N CYS A 486 8.06 -58.83 59.84
CA CYS A 486 9.28 -58.18 59.32
C CYS A 486 9.34 -58.19 57.79
N SER A 487 8.94 -59.28 57.13
CA SER A 487 8.91 -59.36 55.67
C SER A 487 7.84 -58.44 55.05
N GLU A 488 6.71 -58.25 55.73
CA GLU A 488 5.69 -57.29 55.30
C GLU A 488 6.12 -55.85 55.51
N VAL A 489 6.77 -55.53 56.64
CA VAL A 489 7.30 -54.19 56.91
C VAL A 489 8.39 -53.82 55.89
N LEU A 490 9.27 -54.75 55.53
CA LEU A 490 10.27 -54.56 54.47
C LEU A 490 9.62 -54.31 53.10
N LYS A 491 8.56 -55.05 52.73
CA LYS A 491 7.80 -54.80 51.50
C LYS A 491 7.09 -53.45 51.50
N LYS A 492 6.50 -53.05 52.64
CA LYS A 492 5.86 -51.73 52.82
C LYS A 492 6.88 -50.60 52.71
N LEU A 493 8.09 -50.78 53.26
CA LEU A 493 9.19 -49.82 53.15
C LEU A 493 9.70 -49.69 51.70
N ASP A 494 9.95 -50.79 51.00
CA ASP A 494 10.38 -50.77 49.59
C ASP A 494 9.32 -50.12 48.67
N ASN A 495 8.02 -50.38 48.91
CA ASN A 495 6.94 -49.69 48.21
C ASN A 495 6.94 -48.19 48.52
N SER A 496 7.10 -47.78 49.79
CA SER A 496 7.18 -46.37 50.18
C SER A 496 8.40 -45.66 49.59
N ASP A 497 9.55 -46.34 49.49
CA ASP A 497 10.75 -45.78 48.83
C ASP A 497 10.59 -45.67 47.31
N LYS A 498 9.81 -46.56 46.67
CA LYS A 498 9.43 -46.44 45.25
C LYS A 498 8.50 -45.25 45.03
N GLU A 499 7.47 -45.09 45.86
CA GLU A 499 6.59 -43.92 45.85
C GLU A 499 7.36 -42.62 46.08
N LYS A 500 8.27 -42.60 47.07
CA LYS A 500 9.16 -41.45 47.34
C LYS A 500 10.03 -41.10 46.14
N ARG A 501 10.63 -42.08 45.45
CA ARG A 501 11.41 -41.86 44.22
C ARG A 501 10.54 -41.33 43.07
N GLN A 502 9.33 -41.84 42.91
CA GLN A 502 8.37 -41.32 41.92
C GLN A 502 7.98 -39.88 42.23
N LEU A 503 7.60 -39.58 43.48
CA LEU A 503 7.27 -38.23 43.93
C LEU A 503 8.45 -37.28 43.72
N GLN A 504 9.67 -37.67 44.11
CA GLN A 504 10.88 -36.87 43.91
C GLN A 504 11.13 -36.58 42.42
N LYS A 505 10.92 -37.56 41.53
CA LYS A 505 10.98 -37.34 40.08
C LYS A 505 9.91 -36.34 39.62
N THR A 506 8.66 -36.49 40.05
CA THR A 506 7.59 -35.53 39.69
C THR A 506 7.85 -34.12 40.21
N VAL A 507 8.47 -33.97 41.39
CA VAL A 507 8.91 -32.67 41.91
C VAL A 507 9.97 -32.06 40.98
N THR A 508 11.03 -32.79 40.63
CA THR A 508 12.05 -32.27 39.69
C THR A 508 11.48 -31.91 38.32
N GLU A 509 10.52 -32.68 37.79
CA GLU A 509 9.84 -32.35 36.53
C GLU A 509 8.95 -31.10 36.63
N LYS A 510 8.38 -30.82 37.82
CA LYS A 510 7.59 -29.62 38.08
C LYS A 510 8.49 -28.40 38.30
N ASP A 511 9.61 -28.55 38.99
CA ASP A 511 10.61 -27.49 39.19
C ASP A 511 11.22 -27.04 37.85
N MET A 512 11.56 -28.00 36.97
CA MET A 512 12.00 -27.69 35.60
C MET A 512 10.93 -26.89 34.84
N LYS A 513 9.67 -27.31 34.87
CA LYS A 513 8.55 -26.58 34.24
C LYS A 513 8.33 -25.18 34.84
N ILE A 514 8.55 -25.00 36.14
CA ILE A 514 8.49 -23.68 36.79
C ILE A 514 9.64 -22.80 36.31
N SER A 515 10.86 -23.35 36.15
CA SER A 515 11.99 -22.63 35.55
C SER A 515 11.70 -22.22 34.10
N ASP A 516 11.19 -23.14 33.28
CA ASP A 516 10.82 -22.86 31.89
C ASP A 516 9.76 -21.76 31.79
N MET A 517 8.72 -21.81 32.63
CA MET A 517 7.68 -20.77 32.69
C MET A 517 8.24 -19.43 33.19
N LEU A 518 9.19 -19.43 34.14
CA LEU A 518 9.85 -18.20 34.60
C LEU A 518 10.71 -17.57 33.50
N ASP A 519 11.41 -18.37 32.69
CA ASP A 519 12.21 -17.87 31.57
C ASP A 519 11.33 -17.40 30.41
N GLN A 520 10.23 -18.09 30.11
CA GLN A 520 9.18 -17.58 29.20
C GLN A 520 8.60 -16.25 29.70
N ALA A 521 8.28 -16.13 30.99
CA ALA A 521 7.76 -14.89 31.57
C ALA A 521 8.77 -13.73 31.47
N LYS A 522 10.08 -13.98 31.64
CA LYS A 522 11.14 -12.99 31.40
C LYS A 522 11.19 -12.56 29.93
N ILE A 523 11.08 -13.50 28.98
CA ILE A 523 11.06 -13.19 27.54
C ILE A 523 9.85 -12.31 27.20
N CYS A 524 8.65 -12.67 27.66
CA CYS A 524 7.44 -11.86 27.48
C CYS A 524 7.58 -10.47 28.15
N GLN A 525 8.25 -10.36 29.30
CA GLN A 525 8.51 -9.08 29.95
C GLN A 525 9.49 -8.21 29.14
N CYS A 526 10.52 -8.78 28.53
CA CYS A 526 11.42 -8.08 27.63
C CYS A 526 10.69 -7.58 26.39
N GLN A 527 9.90 -8.44 25.73
CA GLN A 527 9.07 -8.07 24.58
C GLN A 527 8.09 -6.94 24.92
N LYS A 528 7.44 -6.98 26.11
CA LYS A 528 6.56 -5.88 26.55
C LYS A 528 7.31 -4.55 26.67
N LYS A 529 8.51 -4.54 27.24
CA LYS A 529 9.37 -3.33 27.33
C LYS A 529 9.79 -2.82 25.96
N GLU A 530 10.12 -3.72 25.03
CA GLU A 530 10.46 -3.34 23.65
C GLU A 530 9.26 -2.70 22.93
N LEU A 531 8.07 -3.30 23.02
CA LEU A 531 6.83 -2.74 22.48
C LEU A 531 6.48 -1.39 23.10
N GLU A 532 6.70 -1.22 24.40
CA GLU A 532 6.48 0.04 25.11
C GLU A 532 7.47 1.13 24.65
N ASN A 533 8.73 0.78 24.41
CA ASN A 533 9.73 1.67 23.81
C ASN A 533 9.38 2.05 22.35
N PHE A 534 8.89 1.11 21.54
CA PHE A 534 8.40 1.40 20.18
C PHE A 534 7.20 2.35 20.22
N LYS A 535 6.22 2.10 21.11
CA LYS A 535 5.07 2.98 21.33
C LYS A 535 5.49 4.41 21.69
N CYS A 536 6.48 4.58 22.57
CA CYS A 536 7.01 5.90 22.92
C CYS A 536 7.60 6.62 21.70
N LYS A 537 8.42 5.94 20.88
CA LYS A 537 8.98 6.53 19.64
C LYS A 537 7.90 6.97 18.67
N THR A 538 6.88 6.13 18.42
CA THR A 538 5.78 6.48 17.51
C THR A 538 4.95 7.66 18.05
N ILE A 539 4.83 7.81 19.39
CA ILE A 539 4.21 9.00 20.00
C ILE A 539 5.07 10.26 19.77
N GLU A 540 6.39 10.17 19.89
CA GLU A 540 7.33 11.27 19.62
C GLU A 540 7.29 11.71 18.14
N GLU A 541 7.33 10.74 17.21
CA GLU A 541 7.18 10.95 15.76
C GLU A 541 5.85 11.64 15.43
N LEU A 542 4.75 11.18 16.03
CA LEU A 542 3.42 11.78 15.83
C LEU A 542 3.34 13.21 16.40
N GLN A 543 4.04 13.50 17.50
CA GLN A 543 4.16 14.87 18.02
C GLN A 543 5.01 15.78 17.12
N GLU A 544 6.02 15.24 16.44
CA GLU A 544 6.83 15.97 15.45
C GLU A 544 6.02 16.29 14.17
N VAL A 545 5.29 15.30 13.65
CA VAL A 545 4.35 15.52 12.53
C VAL A 545 3.29 16.55 12.90
N LYS A 546 2.75 16.51 14.12
CA LYS A 546 1.81 17.53 14.61
C LYS A 546 2.42 18.93 14.68
N ARG A 547 3.67 19.07 15.15
CA ARG A 547 4.41 20.35 15.18
C ARG A 547 4.61 20.90 13.76
N SER A 548 5.13 20.09 12.84
CA SER A 548 5.35 20.52 11.46
C SER A 548 4.06 20.89 10.71
N LEU A 549 2.94 20.17 10.95
CA LEU A 549 1.63 20.53 10.43
C LEU A 549 1.16 21.90 10.96
N GLN A 550 1.37 22.18 12.25
CA GLN A 550 1.02 23.46 12.86
C GLN A 550 1.85 24.62 12.27
N GLU A 551 3.16 24.42 12.05
CA GLU A 551 4.02 25.37 11.35
C GLU A 551 3.56 25.61 9.91
N LYS A 552 3.13 24.56 9.19
CA LYS A 552 2.58 24.69 7.82
C LYS A 552 1.27 25.45 7.79
N LEU A 553 0.37 25.23 8.76
CA LEU A 553 -0.85 26.02 8.90
C LEU A 553 -0.56 27.50 9.17
N GLU A 554 0.45 27.81 9.98
CA GLU A 554 0.86 29.20 10.23
C GLU A 554 1.52 29.84 9.00
N GLN A 555 2.33 29.09 8.24
CA GLN A 555 2.86 29.53 6.95
C GLN A 555 1.72 29.84 5.95
N VAL A 556 0.71 28.96 5.84
CA VAL A 556 -0.47 29.19 4.98
C VAL A 556 -1.26 30.42 5.44
N LYS A 557 -1.43 30.62 6.75
CA LYS A 557 -2.09 31.82 7.29
C LYS A 557 -1.36 33.11 6.86
N LYS A 558 -0.04 33.15 7.03
CA LYS A 558 0.82 34.27 6.61
C LYS A 558 0.80 34.50 5.09
N CYS A 559 0.68 33.44 4.28
CA CYS A 559 0.49 33.58 2.84
C CYS A 559 -0.88 34.18 2.49
N LYS A 560 -1.97 33.74 3.13
CA LYS A 560 -3.31 34.31 2.93
C LYS A 560 -3.42 35.77 3.38
N GLU A 561 -2.69 36.16 4.43
CA GLU A 561 -2.60 37.56 4.85
C GLU A 561 -1.87 38.43 3.81
N LYS A 562 -0.82 37.92 3.17
CA LYS A 562 -0.14 38.61 2.04
C LYS A 562 -1.00 38.66 0.77
N GLU A 563 -1.73 37.59 0.47
CA GLU A 563 -2.66 37.53 -0.66
C GLU A 563 -3.75 38.61 -0.55
N LYS A 564 -4.34 38.78 0.63
CA LYS A 564 -5.29 39.87 0.91
C LYS A 564 -4.69 41.27 0.71
N LEU A 565 -3.47 41.52 1.20
CA LEU A 565 -2.81 42.81 0.99
C LEU A 565 -2.58 43.11 -0.50
N LEU A 566 -2.21 42.09 -1.30
CA LEU A 566 -2.07 42.24 -2.76
C LEU A 566 -3.43 42.42 -3.46
N GLU A 567 -4.50 41.80 -2.97
CA GLU A 567 -5.87 41.98 -3.47
C GLU A 567 -6.39 43.39 -3.18
N GLU A 568 -6.13 43.91 -1.97
CA GLU A 568 -6.40 45.31 -1.58
C GLU A 568 -5.59 46.30 -2.45
N GLU A 569 -4.29 46.06 -2.67
CA GLU A 569 -3.46 46.87 -3.57
C GLU A 569 -4.00 46.87 -5.01
N LEU A 570 -4.36 45.69 -5.56
CA LEU A 570 -4.96 45.58 -6.89
C LEU A 570 -6.31 46.31 -6.99
N GLU A 571 -7.15 46.27 -5.95
CA GLU A 571 -8.40 47.04 -5.94
C GLU A 571 -8.13 48.55 -5.96
N THR A 572 -7.15 49.04 -5.19
CA THR A 572 -6.80 50.47 -5.22
C THR A 572 -6.29 50.92 -6.59
N LEU A 573 -5.47 50.12 -7.27
CA LEU A 573 -4.99 50.39 -8.63
C LEU A 573 -6.15 50.39 -9.64
N GLN A 574 -7.04 49.41 -9.58
CA GLN A 574 -8.24 49.40 -10.44
C GLN A 574 -9.14 50.62 -10.20
N GLN A 575 -9.26 51.10 -8.96
CA GLN A 575 -9.99 52.34 -8.68
C GLN A 575 -9.27 53.58 -9.23
N GLU A 576 -7.93 53.61 -9.20
CA GLU A 576 -7.14 54.69 -9.79
C GLU A 576 -7.28 54.74 -11.31
N ASP A 577 -7.20 53.59 -11.99
CA ASP A 577 -7.37 53.53 -13.45
C ASP A 577 -8.79 53.90 -13.87
N LYS A 578 -9.82 53.49 -13.11
CA LYS A 578 -11.21 53.96 -13.30
C LYS A 578 -11.35 55.49 -13.11
N ARG A 579 -10.50 56.13 -12.28
CA ARG A 579 -10.45 57.61 -12.15
C ARG A 579 -9.74 58.24 -13.35
N LYS A 580 -8.59 57.69 -13.77
CA LYS A 580 -7.83 58.15 -14.95
C LYS A 580 -8.66 58.04 -16.23
N GLU A 581 -9.37 56.93 -16.43
CA GLU A 581 -10.25 56.71 -17.58
C GLU A 581 -11.39 57.74 -17.62
N LYS A 582 -12.03 58.03 -16.47
CA LYS A 582 -13.06 59.08 -16.37
C LYS A 582 -12.50 60.46 -16.72
N MET A 583 -11.31 60.80 -16.21
CA MET A 583 -10.62 62.05 -16.54
C MET A 583 -10.28 62.14 -18.04
N TRP A 584 -9.81 61.05 -18.65
CA TRP A 584 -9.50 60.99 -20.07
C TRP A 584 -10.76 61.16 -20.95
N LYS A 585 -11.87 60.48 -20.60
CA LYS A 585 -13.17 60.64 -21.28
C LYS A 585 -13.79 62.03 -21.12
N GLU A 586 -13.50 62.73 -20.02
CA GLU A 586 -13.88 64.14 -19.84
C GLU A 586 -13.04 65.07 -20.71
N ASN A 587 -11.71 64.86 -20.76
CA ASN A 587 -10.81 65.65 -21.60
C ASN A 587 -11.10 65.43 -23.10
N LEU A 588 -11.41 64.20 -23.52
CA LEU A 588 -11.80 63.90 -24.90
C LEU A 588 -13.08 64.67 -25.30
N ARG A 589 -14.12 64.67 -24.45
CA ARG A 589 -15.35 65.43 -24.70
C ARG A 589 -15.12 66.94 -24.79
N LYS A 590 -14.18 67.49 -24.02
CA LYS A 590 -13.77 68.90 -24.14
C LYS A 590 -13.11 69.19 -25.48
N LEU A 591 -12.16 68.37 -25.90
CA LEU A 591 -11.49 68.49 -27.20
C LEU A 591 -12.48 68.32 -28.38
N GLU A 592 -13.45 67.42 -28.27
CA GLU A 592 -14.52 67.28 -29.26
C GLU A 592 -15.38 68.55 -29.36
N GLU A 593 -15.70 69.18 -28.23
CA GLU A 593 -16.49 70.42 -28.20
C GLU A 593 -15.68 71.63 -28.71
N GLU A 594 -14.41 71.74 -28.35
CA GLU A 594 -13.47 72.72 -28.92
C GLU A 594 -13.35 72.56 -30.45
N ASN A 595 -13.25 71.32 -30.94
CA ASN A 595 -13.19 71.05 -32.38
C ASN A 595 -14.50 71.41 -33.10
N LYS A 596 -15.68 71.15 -32.51
CA LYS A 596 -16.97 71.63 -33.04
C LYS A 596 -17.02 73.17 -33.11
N ASN A 597 -16.55 73.85 -32.05
CA ASN A 597 -16.52 75.31 -32.01
C ASN A 597 -15.60 75.90 -33.08
N LEU A 598 -14.40 75.33 -33.26
CA LEU A 598 -13.49 75.69 -34.35
C LEU A 598 -14.10 75.41 -35.73
N HIS A 599 -14.80 74.29 -35.91
CA HIS A 599 -15.48 73.98 -37.17
C HIS A 599 -16.59 75.00 -37.48
N ILE A 600 -17.39 75.39 -36.49
CA ILE A 600 -18.39 76.46 -36.62
C ILE A 600 -17.72 77.79 -36.99
N GLN A 601 -16.59 78.14 -36.38
CA GLN A 601 -15.83 79.36 -36.69
C GLN A 601 -15.27 79.34 -38.13
N VAL A 602 -14.78 78.19 -38.60
CA VAL A 602 -14.33 77.99 -39.99
C VAL A 602 -15.49 78.14 -40.97
N MET A 603 -16.66 77.57 -40.68
CA MET A 603 -17.87 77.73 -41.51
C MET A 603 -18.37 79.19 -41.54
N GLN A 604 -18.30 79.91 -40.41
CA GLN A 604 -18.59 81.34 -40.36
C GLN A 604 -17.60 82.16 -41.20
N SER A 605 -16.31 81.80 -41.16
CA SER A 605 -15.28 82.46 -41.97
C SER A 605 -15.45 82.16 -43.47
N SER A 606 -15.83 80.93 -43.84
CA SER A 606 -16.15 80.54 -45.22
C SER A 606 -17.34 81.34 -45.76
N THR A 607 -18.44 81.41 -45.01
CA THR A 607 -19.64 82.18 -45.43
C THR A 607 -19.39 83.69 -45.49
N GLN A 608 -18.51 84.24 -44.64
CA GLN A 608 -18.05 85.63 -44.76
C GLN A 608 -17.20 85.85 -46.02
N LEU A 609 -16.34 84.89 -46.38
CA LEU A 609 -15.56 84.94 -47.61
C LEU A 609 -16.46 84.82 -48.84
N GLU A 610 -17.37 83.85 -48.88
CA GLU A 610 -18.36 83.64 -49.95
C GLU A 610 -19.22 84.88 -50.16
N THR A 611 -19.78 85.48 -49.10
CA THR A 611 -20.56 86.73 -49.22
C THR A 611 -19.72 87.91 -49.69
N SER A 612 -18.42 87.94 -49.38
CA SER A 612 -17.48 88.94 -49.90
C SER A 612 -17.15 88.70 -51.38
N VAL A 613 -17.01 87.45 -51.81
CA VAL A 613 -16.87 87.05 -53.23
C VAL A 613 -18.15 87.38 -54.01
N CYS A 614 -19.34 87.12 -53.47
CA CYS A 614 -20.60 87.52 -54.09
C CYS A 614 -20.71 89.04 -54.25
N LYS A 615 -20.31 89.83 -53.24
CA LYS A 615 -20.24 91.30 -53.35
C LYS A 615 -19.23 91.74 -54.41
N PHE A 616 -18.04 91.12 -54.46
CA PHE A 616 -17.05 91.39 -55.49
C PHE A 616 -17.59 91.11 -56.89
N ASN A 617 -18.19 89.94 -57.11
CA ASN A 617 -18.81 89.55 -58.38
C ASN A 617 -19.94 90.53 -58.78
N ALA A 618 -20.79 90.95 -57.83
CA ALA A 618 -21.82 91.95 -58.09
C ALA A 618 -21.21 93.33 -58.47
N THR A 619 -20.14 93.77 -57.80
CA THR A 619 -19.43 94.99 -58.22
C THR A 619 -18.73 94.84 -59.57
N GLN A 620 -18.24 93.64 -59.90
CA GLN A 620 -17.66 93.34 -61.21
C GLN A 620 -18.74 93.37 -62.30
N GLN A 621 -19.95 92.88 -62.02
CA GLN A 621 -21.10 93.00 -62.91
C GLN A 621 -21.52 94.47 -63.11
N ILE A 622 -21.58 95.27 -62.04
CA ILE A 622 -21.81 96.73 -62.15
C ILE A 622 -20.70 97.39 -62.98
N ILE A 623 -19.44 96.97 -62.85
CA ILE A 623 -18.33 97.45 -63.70
C ILE A 623 -18.53 97.01 -65.17
N GLN A 624 -19.07 95.81 -65.43
CA GLN A 624 -19.43 95.40 -66.80
C GLN A 624 -20.58 96.24 -67.35
N GLU A 625 -21.63 96.48 -66.57
CA GLU A 625 -22.78 97.34 -66.93
C GLU A 625 -22.32 98.79 -67.18
N LEU A 626 -21.48 99.36 -66.32
CA LEU A 626 -20.84 100.66 -66.54
C LEU A 626 -19.91 100.65 -67.76
N ASN A 627 -19.23 99.56 -68.09
CA ASN A 627 -18.46 99.44 -69.33
C ASN A 627 -19.37 99.34 -70.56
N THR A 628 -20.55 98.72 -70.47
CA THR A 628 -21.55 98.75 -71.54
C THR A 628 -22.18 100.13 -71.68
N GLU A 629 -22.44 100.85 -70.59
CA GLU A 629 -22.94 102.23 -70.60
C GLU A 629 -21.87 103.20 -71.12
N ILE A 630 -20.59 103.04 -70.74
CA ILE A 630 -19.46 103.75 -71.36
C ILE A 630 -19.35 103.40 -72.85
N SER A 631 -19.65 102.16 -73.24
CA SER A 631 -19.68 101.77 -74.65
C SER A 631 -20.88 102.39 -75.38
N HIS A 632 -22.02 102.55 -74.72
CA HIS A 632 -23.21 103.20 -75.27
C HIS A 632 -23.04 104.73 -75.32
N GLN A 633 -22.32 105.33 -74.36
CA GLN A 633 -21.87 106.72 -74.40
C GLN A 633 -20.79 106.93 -75.47
N LYS A 634 -19.89 105.97 -75.69
CA LYS A 634 -18.99 105.96 -76.85
C LYS A 634 -19.79 105.82 -78.15
N GLU A 635 -20.84 105.01 -78.20
CA GLU A 635 -21.76 104.90 -79.35
C GLU A 635 -22.55 106.19 -79.56
N SER A 636 -22.94 106.90 -78.50
CA SER A 636 -23.63 108.20 -78.56
C SER A 636 -22.67 109.32 -78.98
N VAL A 637 -21.42 109.30 -78.51
CA VAL A 637 -20.32 110.11 -79.05
C VAL A 637 -20.04 109.73 -80.50
N ILE A 638 -20.16 108.45 -80.88
CA ILE A 638 -20.12 107.99 -82.27
C ILE A 638 -21.38 108.43 -83.03
N CYS A 639 -22.54 108.64 -82.40
CA CYS A 639 -23.74 109.22 -83.03
C CYS A 639 -23.56 110.71 -83.29
N LEU A 640 -22.97 111.46 -82.36
CA LEU A 640 -22.58 112.86 -82.56
C LEU A 640 -21.44 112.99 -83.58
N GLN A 641 -20.44 112.11 -83.50
CA GLN A 641 -19.39 111.96 -84.51
C GLN A 641 -19.94 111.50 -85.85
N THR A 642 -21.04 110.74 -85.91
CA THR A 642 -21.68 110.37 -87.18
C THR A 642 -22.71 111.38 -87.66
N GLN A 643 -23.18 112.31 -86.84
CA GLN A 643 -23.81 113.55 -87.31
C GLN A 643 -22.75 114.47 -87.95
N LEU A 644 -21.59 114.62 -87.31
CA LEU A 644 -20.40 115.24 -87.90
C LEU A 644 -19.95 114.49 -89.16
N ASP A 645 -19.92 113.16 -89.15
CA ASP A 645 -19.66 112.35 -90.33
C ASP A 645 -20.87 112.30 -91.28
N THR A 646 -22.05 112.83 -90.97
CA THR A 646 -23.12 112.98 -91.99
C THR A 646 -22.85 114.23 -92.83
N ALA A 647 -22.21 115.25 -92.24
CA ALA A 647 -21.59 116.33 -93.00
C ALA A 647 -20.38 115.81 -93.79
N VAL A 648 -19.47 115.02 -93.18
CA VAL A 648 -18.27 114.49 -93.86
C VAL A 648 -18.58 113.32 -94.83
N LYS A 649 -19.71 112.60 -94.72
CA LYS A 649 -20.15 111.56 -95.69
C LYS A 649 -20.89 112.11 -96.90
N LYS A 650 -21.28 113.40 -96.91
CA LYS A 650 -21.56 114.11 -98.17
C LYS A 650 -20.28 114.39 -98.96
N GLU A 651 -19.14 114.44 -98.29
CA GLU A 651 -17.86 114.87 -98.84
C GLU A 651 -16.95 113.68 -99.19
N ARG A 652 -16.82 112.69 -98.29
CA ARG A 652 -15.95 111.53 -98.46
C ARG A 652 -16.63 110.37 -99.19
N HIS A 653 -17.22 110.75 -100.32
CA HIS A 653 -17.22 109.96 -101.55
C HIS A 653 -18.29 108.82 -101.52
N TYR A 654 -19.04 108.51 -102.58
CA TYR A 654 -18.54 107.93 -103.83
C TYR A 654 -17.60 106.70 -103.65
N LEU A 655 -17.16 106.32 -102.43
CA LEU A 655 -16.26 105.18 -102.14
C LEU A 655 -16.98 104.09 -101.32
N GLN A 656 -17.95 103.48 -102.02
CA GLN A 656 -17.93 102.03 -102.25
C GLN A 656 -18.23 101.10 -101.05
N THR A 657 -19.44 100.54 -101.09
CA THR A 657 -20.13 99.72 -100.06
C THR A 657 -19.90 98.20 -100.20
N MET A 658 -20.28 97.43 -99.15
CA MET A 658 -20.52 95.96 -99.04
C MET A 658 -19.33 95.13 -98.48
N VAL A 659 -19.47 94.02 -97.71
CA VAL A 659 -20.53 92.97 -97.54
C VAL A 659 -20.74 92.55 -96.03
N THR A 660 -21.72 91.68 -95.75
CA THR A 660 -22.42 91.35 -94.47
C THR A 660 -21.95 90.12 -93.65
N LYS A 661 -22.65 89.83 -92.53
CA LYS A 661 -22.25 89.02 -91.34
C LYS A 661 -23.27 87.93 -90.94
N GLU A 662 -23.73 87.09 -91.88
CA GLU A 662 -24.83 86.12 -91.61
C GLU A 662 -24.39 84.66 -91.37
N VAL A 663 -23.11 84.31 -91.54
CA VAL A 663 -22.63 82.91 -91.48
C VAL A 663 -22.29 82.41 -90.06
N TYR A 664 -22.13 83.32 -89.08
CA TYR A 664 -21.60 82.98 -87.75
C TYR A 664 -22.65 82.34 -86.80
N GLU A 665 -23.92 82.72 -86.93
CA GLU A 665 -24.95 82.42 -85.92
C GLU A 665 -25.54 81.00 -86.06
N GLU A 666 -25.35 80.35 -87.21
CA GLU A 666 -25.72 78.93 -87.43
C GLU A 666 -24.76 77.96 -86.72
N LEU A 667 -23.52 78.37 -86.49
CA LEU A 667 -22.44 77.53 -85.96
C LEU A 667 -22.52 77.39 -84.42
N SER A 668 -22.94 78.44 -83.72
CA SER A 668 -23.05 78.45 -82.26
C SER A 668 -24.12 77.50 -81.72
N ARG A 669 -25.26 77.35 -82.41
CA ARG A 669 -26.37 76.47 -81.99
C ARG A 669 -25.99 74.98 -81.94
N LYS A 670 -25.05 74.54 -82.77
CA LYS A 670 -24.59 73.12 -82.79
C LYS A 670 -23.54 72.82 -81.71
N SER A 671 -22.87 73.82 -81.17
CA SER A 671 -21.86 73.64 -80.11
C SER A 671 -22.49 73.28 -78.76
N CYS A 672 -23.71 73.74 -78.49
CA CYS A 672 -24.35 73.59 -77.18
C CYS A 672 -24.80 72.15 -76.90
N ILE A 673 -25.38 71.48 -77.91
CA ILE A 673 -25.89 70.10 -77.78
C ILE A 673 -24.75 69.09 -77.53
N CYS A 674 -23.59 69.29 -78.16
CA CYS A 674 -22.40 68.46 -77.90
C CYS A 674 -21.78 68.67 -76.51
N GLN A 675 -22.16 69.73 -75.78
CA GLN A 675 -21.61 70.04 -74.46
C GLN A 675 -22.38 69.31 -73.35
N ASP A 676 -23.71 69.22 -73.45
CA ASP A 676 -24.56 68.57 -72.45
C ASP A 676 -24.33 67.04 -72.40
N ASP A 677 -24.20 66.39 -73.57
CA ASP A 677 -23.87 64.96 -73.70
C ASP A 677 -22.52 64.61 -73.05
N LEU A 678 -21.54 65.52 -73.12
CA LEU A 678 -20.22 65.35 -72.49
C LEU A 678 -20.33 65.36 -70.96
N THR A 679 -21.12 66.27 -70.38
CA THR A 679 -21.37 66.30 -68.92
C THR A 679 -22.05 65.03 -68.42
N GLN A 680 -23.08 64.53 -69.13
CA GLN A 680 -23.79 63.32 -68.70
C GLN A 680 -22.90 62.05 -68.79
N ALA A 681 -21.96 62.00 -69.73
CA ALA A 681 -20.95 60.95 -69.80
C ALA A 681 -19.96 61.01 -68.61
N LEU A 682 -19.54 62.22 -68.22
CA LEU A 682 -18.62 62.43 -67.09
C LEU A 682 -19.24 62.06 -65.73
N GLU A 683 -20.53 62.35 -65.49
CA GLU A 683 -21.21 61.93 -64.26
C GLU A 683 -21.31 60.41 -64.13
N LYS A 684 -21.68 59.71 -65.22
CA LYS A 684 -21.72 58.23 -65.24
C LYS A 684 -20.33 57.63 -64.98
N LEU A 685 -19.28 58.22 -65.55
CA LEU A 685 -17.89 57.81 -65.29
C LEU A 685 -17.49 58.03 -63.82
N ASN A 686 -17.91 59.14 -63.21
CA ASN A 686 -17.59 59.46 -61.82
C ASN A 686 -18.31 58.50 -60.84
N ASN A 687 -19.58 58.20 -61.11
CA ASN A 687 -20.34 57.21 -60.33
C ASN A 687 -19.72 55.82 -60.43
N ALA A 688 -19.42 55.33 -61.63
CA ALA A 688 -18.73 54.05 -61.83
C ALA A 688 -17.34 54.01 -61.16
N THR A 689 -16.62 55.14 -61.13
CA THR A 689 -15.35 55.28 -60.40
C THR A 689 -15.54 55.18 -58.89
N SER A 690 -16.64 55.73 -58.35
CA SER A 690 -16.96 55.63 -56.91
C SER A 690 -17.36 54.20 -56.49
N GLU A 691 -18.15 53.51 -57.33
CA GLU A 691 -18.53 52.11 -57.13
C GLU A 691 -17.30 51.19 -57.19
N THR A 692 -16.42 51.39 -58.18
CA THR A 692 -15.14 50.67 -58.29
C THR A 692 -14.29 50.84 -57.03
N LYS A 693 -14.18 52.07 -56.49
CA LYS A 693 -13.47 52.35 -55.23
C LYS A 693 -14.13 51.70 -54.01
N SER A 694 -15.45 51.53 -54.01
CA SER A 694 -16.16 50.82 -52.94
C SER A 694 -15.94 49.31 -53.00
N LEU A 695 -16.03 48.71 -54.19
CA LEU A 695 -15.75 47.29 -54.42
C LEU A 695 -14.29 46.94 -54.13
N GLN A 696 -13.33 47.80 -54.48
CA GLN A 696 -11.92 47.64 -54.09
C GLN A 696 -11.73 47.63 -52.56
N ARG A 697 -12.43 48.49 -51.81
CA ARG A 697 -12.38 48.48 -50.34
C ARG A 697 -12.97 47.22 -49.75
N THR A 698 -14.12 46.75 -50.24
CA THR A 698 -14.74 45.49 -49.79
C THR A 698 -13.87 44.27 -50.13
N LEU A 699 -13.24 44.25 -51.31
CA LEU A 699 -12.30 43.21 -51.70
C LEU A 699 -11.07 43.17 -50.78
N LEU A 700 -10.48 44.33 -50.46
CA LEU A 700 -9.34 44.43 -49.55
C LEU A 700 -9.69 43.93 -48.15
N GLN A 701 -10.82 44.37 -47.58
CA GLN A 701 -11.32 43.88 -46.28
C GLN A 701 -11.57 42.36 -46.27
N THR A 702 -12.04 41.80 -47.39
CA THR A 702 -12.25 40.35 -47.54
C THR A 702 -10.90 39.61 -47.62
N GLN A 703 -9.89 40.19 -48.28
CA GLN A 703 -8.54 39.64 -48.33
C GLN A 703 -7.83 39.71 -46.96
N GLU A 704 -7.96 40.81 -46.22
CA GLU A 704 -7.45 40.94 -44.85
C GLU A 704 -8.09 39.91 -43.91
N ARG A 705 -9.42 39.75 -43.97
CA ARG A 705 -10.13 38.74 -43.17
C ARG A 705 -9.76 37.31 -43.56
N LYS A 706 -9.45 37.06 -44.84
CA LYS A 706 -8.92 35.77 -45.30
C LYS A 706 -7.53 35.51 -44.72
N ALA A 707 -6.62 36.49 -44.77
CA ALA A 707 -5.28 36.36 -44.21
C ALA A 707 -5.32 36.07 -42.70
N GLN A 708 -6.16 36.77 -41.94
CA GLN A 708 -6.36 36.51 -40.50
C GLN A 708 -6.79 35.07 -40.20
N LEU A 709 -7.66 34.49 -41.03
CA LEU A 709 -8.08 33.08 -40.89
C LEU A 709 -6.98 32.11 -41.31
N GLU A 710 -6.17 32.44 -42.31
CA GLU A 710 -4.99 31.65 -42.70
C GLU A 710 -3.93 31.63 -41.58
N ASP A 711 -3.65 32.78 -40.95
CA ASP A 711 -2.77 32.89 -39.78
C ASP A 711 -3.30 32.10 -38.57
N GLU A 712 -4.61 32.17 -38.31
CA GLU A 712 -5.25 31.40 -37.22
C GLU A 712 -5.16 29.87 -37.48
N ILE A 713 -5.36 29.42 -38.72
CA ILE A 713 -5.18 28.00 -39.11
C ILE A 713 -3.73 27.57 -38.88
N VAL A 714 -2.74 28.36 -39.32
CA VAL A 714 -1.31 28.05 -39.10
C VAL A 714 -0.98 27.99 -37.61
N ALA A 715 -1.53 28.90 -36.79
CA ALA A 715 -1.36 28.86 -35.34
C ALA A 715 -1.98 27.60 -34.69
N TYR A 716 -3.12 27.11 -35.19
CA TYR A 716 -3.71 25.83 -34.74
C TYR A 716 -2.90 24.62 -35.21
N GLU A 717 -2.39 24.61 -36.45
CA GLU A 717 -1.50 23.55 -36.92
C GLU A 717 -0.24 23.46 -36.07
N ASP A 718 0.39 24.58 -35.72
CA ASP A 718 1.59 24.61 -34.91
C ASP A 718 1.34 24.21 -33.45
N ARG A 719 0.16 24.53 -32.89
CA ARG A 719 -0.30 23.95 -31.61
C ARG A 719 -0.45 22.42 -31.72
N MET A 720 -1.03 21.91 -32.80
CA MET A 720 -1.19 20.47 -33.03
C MET A 720 0.16 19.76 -33.25
N LYS A 721 1.12 20.39 -33.95
CA LYS A 721 2.51 19.90 -34.09
C LYS A 721 3.21 19.82 -32.72
N LYS A 722 3.07 20.85 -31.87
CA LYS A 722 3.64 20.86 -30.50
C LYS A 722 3.06 19.73 -29.64
N LEU A 723 1.73 19.58 -29.61
CA LEU A 723 1.06 18.47 -28.90
C LEU A 723 1.50 17.09 -29.41
N ASN A 724 1.66 16.91 -30.72
CA ASN A 724 2.18 15.65 -31.30
C ASN A 724 3.64 15.37 -30.92
N VAL A 725 4.47 16.38 -30.73
CA VAL A 725 5.84 16.22 -30.23
C VAL A 725 5.85 15.83 -28.74
N GLU A 726 4.97 16.41 -27.93
CA GLU A 726 4.81 16.04 -26.51
C GLU A 726 4.25 14.62 -26.36
N LEU A 727 3.25 14.24 -27.15
CA LEU A 727 2.73 12.87 -27.22
C LEU A 727 3.85 11.86 -27.56
N LYS A 728 4.70 12.16 -28.54
CA LYS A 728 5.86 11.30 -28.89
C LYS A 728 6.88 11.21 -27.75
N LYS A 729 7.15 12.30 -27.03
CA LYS A 729 8.03 12.27 -25.84
C LYS A 729 7.45 11.38 -24.74
N LEU A 730 6.15 11.51 -24.45
CA LEU A 730 5.46 10.66 -23.48
C LEU A 730 5.49 9.18 -23.89
N GLN A 731 5.32 8.88 -25.18
CA GLN A 731 5.47 7.51 -25.71
C GLN A 731 6.90 6.97 -25.60
N CYS A 732 7.93 7.82 -25.72
CA CYS A 732 9.32 7.42 -25.46
C CYS A 732 9.55 7.14 -23.97
N PHE A 733 9.14 8.04 -23.06
CA PHE A 733 9.25 7.83 -21.62
C PHE A 733 8.49 6.60 -21.14
N HIS A 734 7.31 6.32 -21.72
CA HIS A 734 6.55 5.11 -21.40
C HIS A 734 7.33 3.84 -21.77
N LYS A 735 7.93 3.78 -22.97
CA LYS A 735 8.77 2.64 -23.39
C LYS A 735 10.04 2.49 -22.57
N GLU A 736 10.68 3.60 -22.20
CA GLU A 736 11.84 3.59 -21.30
C GLU A 736 11.46 3.06 -19.92
N SER A 737 10.30 3.46 -19.38
CA SER A 737 9.75 2.96 -18.13
C SER A 737 9.36 1.48 -18.20
N GLU A 738 8.78 0.99 -19.30
CA GLU A 738 8.52 -0.44 -19.52
C GLU A 738 9.81 -1.27 -19.52
N ILE A 739 10.87 -0.77 -20.17
CA ILE A 739 12.19 -1.41 -20.18
C ILE A 739 12.80 -1.44 -18.76
N GLU A 740 12.65 -0.36 -17.99
CA GLU A 740 13.15 -0.27 -16.61
C GLU A 740 12.38 -1.22 -15.67
N VAL A 741 11.05 -1.27 -15.78
CA VAL A 741 10.21 -2.22 -15.03
C VAL A 741 10.61 -3.67 -15.35
N HIS A 742 10.77 -4.03 -16.62
CA HIS A 742 11.25 -5.36 -17.00
C HIS A 742 12.67 -5.67 -16.50
N ALA A 743 13.55 -4.67 -16.36
CA ALA A 743 14.85 -4.85 -15.74
C ALA A 743 14.74 -5.09 -14.22
N PHE A 744 13.80 -4.44 -13.53
CA PHE A 744 13.50 -4.71 -12.11
C PHE A 744 12.86 -6.08 -11.90
N ASP A 745 11.89 -6.48 -12.72
CA ASP A 745 11.25 -7.81 -12.67
C ASP A 745 12.29 -8.92 -12.81
N LYS A 746 13.19 -8.80 -13.79
CA LYS A 746 14.29 -9.74 -13.99
C LYS A 746 15.24 -9.78 -12.78
N LYS A 747 15.54 -8.64 -12.17
CA LYS A 747 16.38 -8.57 -10.97
C LYS A 747 15.70 -9.18 -9.74
N LEU A 748 14.38 -9.04 -9.62
CA LEU A 748 13.58 -9.73 -8.60
C LEU A 748 13.57 -11.24 -8.82
N GLU A 749 13.43 -11.70 -10.07
CA GLU A 749 13.55 -13.12 -10.43
C GLU A 749 14.95 -13.67 -10.10
N GLU A 750 16.03 -12.95 -10.44
CA GLU A 750 17.40 -13.32 -10.09
C GLU A 750 17.63 -13.41 -8.56
N MET A 751 17.07 -12.48 -7.77
CA MET A 751 17.14 -12.54 -6.31
C MET A 751 16.29 -13.68 -5.72
N SER A 752 15.09 -13.93 -6.28
CA SER A 752 14.22 -15.05 -5.88
C SER A 752 14.91 -16.40 -6.12
N ASN A 753 15.55 -16.55 -7.28
CA ASN A 753 16.37 -17.71 -7.61
C ASN A 753 17.57 -17.90 -6.66
N GLN A 754 18.22 -16.81 -6.24
CA GLN A 754 19.27 -16.88 -5.21
C GLN A 754 18.72 -17.32 -3.85
N VAL A 755 17.60 -16.76 -3.40
CA VAL A 755 16.94 -17.17 -2.14
C VAL A 755 16.56 -18.65 -2.17
N LEU A 756 16.04 -19.16 -3.29
CA LEU A 756 15.73 -20.57 -3.47
C LEU A 756 16.98 -21.46 -3.41
N GLN A 757 18.11 -21.01 -3.96
CA GLN A 757 19.40 -21.70 -3.82
C GLN A 757 19.89 -21.71 -2.37
N TRP A 758 19.81 -20.59 -1.64
CA TRP A 758 20.16 -20.52 -0.21
C TRP A 758 19.27 -21.42 0.65
N GLN A 759 17.96 -21.45 0.39
CA GLN A 759 17.01 -22.32 1.09
C GLN A 759 17.33 -23.80 0.85
N LYS A 760 17.66 -24.18 -0.40
CA LYS A 760 18.08 -25.54 -0.75
C LYS A 760 19.41 -25.92 -0.10
N GLN A 761 20.37 -24.99 -0.06
CA GLN A 761 21.64 -25.20 0.62
C GLN A 761 21.43 -25.40 2.12
N HIS A 762 20.62 -24.55 2.77
CA HIS A 762 20.30 -24.68 4.19
C HIS A 762 19.61 -26.01 4.53
N GLN A 763 18.70 -26.51 3.67
CA GLN A 763 18.13 -27.85 3.84
C GLN A 763 19.18 -28.98 3.73
N ASN A 764 20.18 -28.84 2.86
CA ASN A 764 21.26 -29.82 2.75
C ASN A 764 22.19 -29.76 3.98
N ASP A 765 22.50 -28.56 4.47
CA ASP A 765 23.31 -28.37 5.68
C ASP A 765 22.59 -28.93 6.92
N LEU A 766 21.27 -28.74 7.04
CA LEU A 766 20.43 -29.37 8.07
C LEU A 766 20.49 -30.90 8.02
N LYS A 767 20.40 -31.51 6.83
CA LYS A 767 20.53 -32.97 6.67
C LYS A 767 21.93 -33.46 7.05
N MET A 768 22.97 -32.70 6.71
CA MET A 768 24.36 -33.02 7.05
C MET A 768 24.62 -32.88 8.56
N LEU A 769 24.03 -31.88 9.23
CA LEU A 769 24.07 -31.74 10.68
C LEU A 769 23.34 -32.90 11.38
N ALA A 770 22.14 -33.27 10.93
CA ALA A 770 21.41 -34.42 11.46
C ALA A 770 22.20 -35.73 11.30
N ALA A 771 22.84 -35.94 10.15
CA ALA A 771 23.70 -37.11 9.92
C ALA A 771 24.92 -37.15 10.86
N LYS A 772 25.53 -35.99 11.16
CA LYS A 772 26.60 -35.88 12.16
C LYS A 772 26.08 -36.11 13.58
N GLU A 773 24.87 -35.69 13.90
CA GLU A 773 24.25 -35.92 15.21
C GLU A 773 23.96 -37.41 15.45
N THR A 774 23.54 -38.16 14.41
CA THR A 774 23.47 -39.63 14.50
C THR A 774 24.83 -40.27 14.73
N GLN A 775 25.88 -39.87 13.99
CA GLN A 775 27.25 -40.39 14.24
C GLN A 775 27.76 -40.06 15.66
N LEU A 776 27.43 -38.88 16.18
CA LEU A 776 27.83 -38.46 17.53
C LEU A 776 27.07 -39.26 18.60
N ARG A 777 25.82 -39.66 18.33
CA ARG A 777 25.04 -40.57 19.17
C ARG A 777 25.58 -42.00 19.14
N GLU A 778 25.93 -42.52 17.96
CA GLU A 778 26.61 -43.81 17.79
C GLU A 778 27.90 -43.83 18.63
N PHE A 779 28.76 -42.81 18.52
CA PHE A 779 29.95 -42.68 19.38
C PHE A 779 29.63 -42.52 20.88
N GLN A 780 28.50 -41.92 21.26
CA GLN A 780 28.08 -41.85 22.67
C GLN A 780 27.62 -43.21 23.20
N GLU A 781 26.94 -44.02 22.38
CA GLU A 781 26.52 -45.39 22.71
C GLU A 781 27.73 -46.35 22.75
N GLU A 782 28.70 -46.21 21.85
CA GLU A 782 30.00 -46.89 21.93
C GLU A 782 30.78 -46.50 23.18
N MET A 783 30.81 -45.20 23.54
CA MET A 783 31.44 -44.72 24.78
C MET A 783 30.69 -45.14 26.05
N ALA A 784 29.39 -45.37 25.98
CA ALA A 784 28.59 -45.88 27.09
C ALA A 784 28.83 -47.38 27.29
N THR A 785 28.79 -48.18 26.23
CA THR A 785 29.12 -49.61 26.27
C THR A 785 30.57 -49.87 26.67
N LEU A 786 31.53 -49.06 26.21
CA LEU A 786 32.92 -49.11 26.72
C LEU A 786 33.02 -48.80 28.22
N LYS A 787 32.18 -47.89 28.76
CA LYS A 787 32.14 -47.62 30.20
C LYS A 787 31.47 -48.73 30.99
N GLU A 788 30.43 -49.36 30.45
CA GLU A 788 29.74 -50.49 31.06
C GLU A 788 30.69 -51.70 31.16
N ASN A 789 31.39 -52.03 30.06
CA ASN A 789 32.45 -53.05 30.03
C ASN A 789 33.63 -52.75 30.99
N LEU A 790 33.90 -51.47 31.29
CA LEU A 790 34.91 -51.06 32.29
C LEU A 790 34.36 -51.06 33.73
N LEU A 791 33.04 -51.08 33.94
CA LEU A 791 32.42 -51.22 35.26
C LEU A 791 32.22 -52.69 35.67
N GLU A 792 32.11 -53.62 34.70
CA GLU A 792 32.01 -55.06 34.99
C GLU A 792 33.33 -55.69 35.49
N ASP A 793 34.48 -55.01 35.31
CA ASP A 793 35.82 -55.49 35.70
C ASP A 793 36.29 -54.98 37.09
N GLU A 794 35.45 -54.26 37.85
CA GLU A 794 35.82 -53.60 39.13
C GLU A 794 34.93 -54.01 40.33
N GLU A 795 35.34 -55.07 41.03
CA GLU A 795 35.08 -55.31 42.45
C GLU A 795 36.15 -56.27 43.03
N PRO A 796 36.44 -56.29 44.35
CA PRO A 796 36.42 -55.17 45.31
C PRO A 796 37.61 -55.19 46.32
N ARG A 797 38.17 -54.04 46.73
CA ARG A 797 38.98 -53.95 47.99
C ARG A 797 38.94 -52.61 48.74
N GLY A 798 38.39 -52.63 49.96
CA GLY A 798 39.07 -52.15 51.17
C GLY A 798 39.07 -50.64 51.54
N GLN A 799 38.24 -50.27 52.52
CA GLN A 799 38.51 -49.21 53.51
C GLN A 799 39.74 -49.60 54.41
N PRO A 800 40.31 -48.76 55.34
CA PRO A 800 39.74 -47.55 55.98
C PRO A 800 40.71 -46.39 56.42
N GLN A 801 40.12 -45.37 57.07
CA GLN A 801 40.67 -44.45 58.12
C GLN A 801 41.14 -42.99 57.84
N GLN A 802 40.72 -42.16 58.79
CA GLN A 802 41.03 -40.77 59.20
C GLN A 802 42.47 -40.57 59.77
N PRO A 803 42.90 -39.38 60.29
CA PRO A 803 42.72 -37.98 59.81
C PRO A 803 43.97 -37.03 60.02
N VAL A 804 43.92 -35.80 59.44
CA VAL A 804 44.74 -34.56 59.71
C VAL A 804 46.29 -34.63 59.66
N PRO A 805 47.06 -33.50 59.73
CA PRO A 805 46.91 -32.18 59.07
C PRO A 805 48.19 -31.71 58.32
N LYS A 806 48.08 -30.78 57.35
CA LYS A 806 49.09 -29.69 57.11
C LYS A 806 48.68 -28.68 56.02
N ASP A 807 48.61 -27.41 56.40
CA ASP A 807 48.18 -26.27 55.57
C ASP A 807 49.28 -25.71 54.65
N THR A 808 49.65 -26.46 53.61
CA THR A 808 50.52 -25.92 52.53
C THR A 808 49.98 -26.21 51.13
N CYS A 809 49.22 -27.29 50.94
CA CYS A 809 48.78 -27.71 49.60
C CYS A 809 47.59 -26.91 49.02
N ARG A 810 46.81 -26.17 49.83
CA ARG A 810 45.72 -25.33 49.29
C ARG A 810 46.23 -24.24 48.35
N ARG A 811 47.22 -23.43 48.78
CA ARG A 811 47.77 -22.36 47.93
C ARG A 811 48.39 -22.84 46.62
N HIS A 812 48.98 -24.04 46.58
CA HIS A 812 49.46 -24.59 45.31
C HIS A 812 48.29 -25.00 44.41
N ARG A 813 47.28 -25.71 44.93
CA ARG A 813 46.10 -26.07 44.14
C ARG A 813 45.31 -24.83 43.66
N ASP A 814 45.24 -23.79 44.49
CA ASP A 814 44.63 -22.50 44.15
C ASP A 814 45.46 -21.75 43.09
N ASN A 815 46.81 -21.76 43.19
CA ASN A 815 47.69 -21.21 42.15
C ASN A 815 47.60 -22.00 40.84
N ASP A 816 47.56 -23.32 40.88
CA ASP A 816 47.44 -24.17 39.68
C ASP A 816 46.08 -23.97 39.00
N GLN A 817 45.02 -23.74 39.78
CA GLN A 817 43.70 -23.35 39.28
C GLN A 817 43.71 -21.92 38.71
N ILE A 818 44.39 -20.96 39.34
CA ILE A 818 44.56 -19.60 38.81
C ILE A 818 45.36 -19.63 37.50
N MET A 819 46.43 -20.42 37.43
CA MET A 819 47.21 -20.64 36.20
C MET A 819 46.36 -21.29 35.11
N SER A 820 45.58 -22.32 35.43
CA SER A 820 44.65 -22.96 34.49
C SER A 820 43.59 -21.98 33.98
N ASN A 821 43.01 -21.18 34.87
CA ASN A 821 42.03 -20.14 34.52
C ASN A 821 42.67 -19.01 33.69
N MET A 822 43.91 -18.63 33.98
CA MET A 822 44.64 -17.59 33.23
C MET A 822 45.10 -18.08 31.86
N GLU A 823 45.48 -19.35 31.74
CA GLU A 823 45.70 -20.02 30.46
C GLU A 823 44.42 -20.14 29.65
N GLN A 824 43.30 -20.49 30.29
CA GLN A 824 42.00 -20.55 29.62
C GLN A 824 41.57 -19.16 29.14
N TRP A 825 41.68 -18.13 29.98
CA TRP A 825 41.43 -16.75 29.60
C TRP A 825 42.35 -16.29 28.45
N ALA A 826 43.64 -16.66 28.47
CA ALA A 826 44.56 -16.37 27.38
C ALA A 826 44.20 -17.10 26.07
N LYS A 827 43.72 -18.35 26.14
CA LYS A 827 43.20 -19.12 25.00
C LYS A 827 41.91 -18.48 24.46
N GLU A 828 40.99 -18.09 25.33
CA GLU A 828 39.73 -17.40 24.97
C GLU A 828 40.01 -16.02 24.35
N GLN A 829 40.92 -15.22 24.91
CA GLN A 829 41.36 -13.94 24.34
C GLN A 829 42.06 -14.13 22.99
N LYS A 830 42.90 -15.17 22.83
CA LYS A 830 43.50 -15.51 21.53
C LYS A 830 42.41 -15.81 20.49
N ILE A 831 41.42 -16.64 20.83
CA ILE A 831 40.31 -17.01 19.95
C ILE A 831 39.42 -15.78 19.64
N ALA A 832 39.17 -14.91 20.62
CA ALA A 832 38.40 -13.68 20.44
C ALA A 832 39.11 -12.70 19.50
N ASN A 833 40.42 -12.49 19.70
CA ASN A 833 41.26 -11.66 18.83
C ASN A 833 41.41 -12.26 17.43
N GLU A 834 41.46 -13.59 17.30
CA GLU A 834 41.50 -14.28 16.00
C GLU A 834 40.16 -14.16 15.25
N LYS A 835 39.02 -14.29 15.95
CA LYS A 835 37.68 -13.99 15.39
C LYS A 835 37.55 -12.52 14.98
N LEU A 836 38.04 -11.58 15.78
CA LEU A 836 38.05 -10.16 15.44
C LEU A 836 38.95 -9.87 14.23
N GLY A 837 40.15 -10.46 14.19
CA GLY A 837 41.08 -10.37 13.07
C GLY A 837 40.54 -10.99 11.78
N ASN A 838 39.76 -12.07 11.87
CA ASN A 838 39.03 -12.64 10.72
C ASN A 838 37.96 -11.68 10.22
N LYS A 839 37.10 -11.14 11.10
CA LYS A 839 36.11 -10.11 10.72
C LYS A 839 36.76 -8.87 10.10
N LEU A 840 37.88 -8.42 10.63
CA LEU A 840 38.62 -7.27 10.08
C LEU A 840 39.19 -7.59 8.68
N ARG A 841 39.74 -8.80 8.47
CA ARG A 841 40.19 -9.26 7.15
C ARG A 841 39.03 -9.39 6.15
N GLU A 842 37.86 -9.83 6.58
CA GLU A 842 36.65 -9.89 5.75
C GLU A 842 36.14 -8.50 5.39
N GLN A 843 36.09 -7.56 6.35
CA GLN A 843 35.75 -6.16 6.08
C GLN A 843 36.75 -5.51 5.12
N VAL A 844 38.05 -5.73 5.29
CA VAL A 844 39.08 -5.24 4.35
C VAL A 844 38.90 -5.84 2.94
N LYS A 845 38.58 -7.13 2.83
CA LYS A 845 38.23 -7.75 1.52
C LYS A 845 36.98 -7.12 0.91
N TYR A 846 35.96 -6.81 1.71
CA TYR A 846 34.73 -6.19 1.23
C TYR A 846 34.96 -4.74 0.77
N ILE A 847 35.73 -3.96 1.54
CA ILE A 847 36.18 -2.60 1.16
C ILE A 847 37.00 -2.64 -0.13
N ALA A 848 37.92 -3.61 -0.29
CA ALA A 848 38.69 -3.78 -1.52
C ALA A 848 37.79 -4.11 -2.72
N LYS A 849 36.79 -4.98 -2.54
CA LYS A 849 35.80 -5.30 -3.59
C LYS A 849 34.98 -4.07 -4.00
N LEU A 850 34.41 -3.35 -3.02
CA LEU A 850 33.65 -2.11 -3.27
C LEU A 850 34.51 -1.02 -3.92
N THR A 851 35.79 -0.91 -3.55
CA THR A 851 36.72 0.04 -4.18
C THR A 851 36.97 -0.34 -5.64
N GLY A 852 37.19 -1.62 -5.93
CA GLY A 852 37.32 -2.13 -7.30
C GLY A 852 36.06 -1.96 -8.14
N GLU A 853 34.87 -2.17 -7.55
CA GLU A 853 33.58 -1.91 -8.22
C GLU A 853 33.37 -0.42 -8.51
N LYS A 854 33.71 0.47 -7.56
CA LYS A 854 33.68 1.92 -7.74
C LYS A 854 34.66 2.39 -8.83
N ASP A 855 35.87 1.85 -8.88
CA ASP A 855 36.85 2.17 -9.91
C ASP A 855 36.46 1.59 -11.28
N HIS A 856 35.83 0.41 -11.32
CA HIS A 856 35.25 -0.15 -12.56
C HIS A 856 34.11 0.72 -13.09
N LEU A 857 33.16 1.14 -12.25
CA LEU A 857 32.08 2.06 -12.62
C LEU A 857 32.61 3.41 -13.10
N HIS A 858 33.67 3.93 -12.47
CA HIS A 858 34.35 5.15 -12.93
C HIS A 858 34.95 4.96 -14.34
N ASN A 859 35.61 3.83 -14.59
CA ASN A 859 36.15 3.51 -15.92
C ASN A 859 35.05 3.32 -16.98
N VAL A 860 33.93 2.68 -16.65
CA VAL A 860 32.75 2.56 -17.54
C VAL A 860 32.16 3.94 -17.85
N MET A 861 32.02 4.81 -16.84
CA MET A 861 31.56 6.20 -17.04
C MET A 861 32.51 6.98 -17.97
N VAL A 862 33.83 6.86 -17.80
CA VAL A 862 34.82 7.49 -18.69
C VAL A 862 34.74 6.93 -20.11
N HIS A 863 34.57 5.61 -20.27
CA HIS A 863 34.39 4.98 -21.60
C HIS A 863 33.12 5.50 -22.29
N LEU A 864 31.98 5.52 -21.59
CA LEU A 864 30.72 6.04 -22.13
C LEU A 864 30.81 7.53 -22.47
N GLN A 865 31.56 8.34 -21.72
CA GLN A 865 31.83 9.74 -22.08
C GLN A 865 32.71 9.87 -23.34
N GLN A 866 33.69 8.98 -23.51
CA GLN A 866 34.52 8.93 -24.72
C GLN A 866 33.72 8.44 -25.94
N GLU A 867 32.87 7.43 -25.79
CA GLU A 867 31.98 6.96 -26.86
C GLU A 867 30.94 8.01 -27.25
N ASN A 868 30.31 8.70 -26.29
CA ASN A 868 29.41 9.82 -26.60
C ASN A 868 30.14 10.93 -27.37
N ARG A 869 31.39 11.24 -27.00
CA ARG A 869 32.22 12.21 -27.75
C ARG A 869 32.57 11.71 -29.16
N LYS A 870 32.88 10.42 -29.31
CA LYS A 870 33.17 9.80 -30.61
C LYS A 870 31.93 9.75 -31.51
N LEU A 871 30.77 9.34 -30.98
CA LEU A 871 29.50 9.29 -31.71
C LEU A 871 29.06 10.69 -32.13
N LYS A 872 29.24 11.72 -31.29
CA LYS A 872 29.02 13.12 -31.67
C LYS A 872 29.88 13.51 -32.89
N ASN A 873 31.18 13.20 -32.84
CA ASN A 873 32.09 13.47 -33.95
C ASN A 873 31.74 12.65 -35.21
N GLU A 874 31.31 11.39 -35.08
CA GLU A 874 30.85 10.57 -36.21
C GLU A 874 29.53 11.08 -36.81
N ILE A 875 28.64 11.67 -36.01
CA ILE A 875 27.40 12.31 -36.50
C ILE A 875 27.74 13.58 -37.28
N GLU A 876 28.68 14.39 -36.79
CA GLU A 876 29.19 15.57 -37.51
C GLU A 876 29.91 15.16 -38.80
N GLU A 877 30.74 14.11 -38.78
CA GLU A 877 31.43 13.60 -39.97
C GLU A 877 30.47 12.94 -40.98
N LYS A 878 29.44 12.22 -40.52
CA LYS A 878 28.37 11.67 -41.38
C LYS A 878 27.53 12.76 -42.02
N LYS A 879 27.26 13.88 -41.33
CA LYS A 879 26.64 15.07 -41.96
C LYS A 879 27.50 15.63 -43.09
N VAL A 880 28.81 15.77 -42.89
CA VAL A 880 29.74 16.26 -43.92
C VAL A 880 29.88 15.27 -45.09
N LYS A 881 29.95 13.96 -44.82
CA LYS A 881 30.07 12.93 -45.88
C LYS A 881 28.77 12.75 -46.68
N ALA A 882 27.59 12.88 -46.06
CA ALA A 882 26.31 12.84 -46.76
C ALA A 882 26.14 14.00 -47.77
N GLY A 883 26.70 15.18 -47.47
CA GLY A 883 26.69 16.32 -48.38
C GLY A 883 27.52 16.13 -49.67
N ASN A 884 28.56 15.29 -49.64
CA ASN A 884 29.48 15.12 -50.76
C ASN A 884 29.13 13.96 -51.71
N GLN A 885 28.05 13.21 -51.46
CA GLN A 885 27.74 11.97 -52.21
C GLN A 885 26.62 12.14 -53.27
N ARG A 886 26.50 13.31 -53.92
CA ARG A 886 25.51 13.51 -55.00
C ARG A 886 25.85 14.52 -56.11
N LEU A 887 27.11 14.58 -56.55
CA LEU A 887 27.51 15.32 -57.77
C LEU A 887 28.25 14.44 -58.78
N TYR A 888 27.55 13.48 -59.41
CA TYR A 888 28.08 12.75 -60.57
C TYR A 888 26.99 12.12 -61.46
N THR A 889 26.31 12.92 -62.32
CA THR A 889 25.91 12.51 -63.69
C THR A 889 25.38 13.68 -64.53
N LYS A 890 25.74 13.70 -65.82
CA LYS A 890 25.22 14.60 -66.88
C LYS A 890 23.90 14.05 -67.45
N ALA A 891 23.04 14.91 -68.04
CA ALA A 891 22.69 14.86 -69.48
C ALA A 891 21.54 15.80 -69.93
N LEU A 892 21.84 16.61 -70.96
CA LEU A 892 21.04 16.94 -72.17
C LEU A 892 19.54 17.38 -72.11
N GLY A 893 19.20 18.39 -72.93
CA GLY A 893 17.82 18.80 -73.26
C GLY A 893 17.48 18.72 -74.77
N PRO A 894 16.23 19.07 -75.17
CA PRO A 894 15.91 19.80 -76.42
C PRO A 894 14.70 20.79 -76.27
N SER A 895 14.36 21.73 -77.17
CA SER A 895 15.08 22.41 -78.27
C SER A 895 14.37 23.71 -78.77
N LYS A 896 15.09 24.45 -79.63
CA LYS A 896 14.79 25.66 -80.47
C LYS A 896 13.51 25.63 -81.38
N PRO A 897 13.06 26.75 -82.03
CA PRO A 897 13.89 27.84 -82.61
C PRO A 897 13.50 29.34 -82.56
N GLU A 898 14.55 30.10 -82.88
CA GLU A 898 14.81 31.53 -83.19
C GLU A 898 14.28 32.00 -84.58
N PRO A 899 14.62 33.19 -85.19
CA PRO A 899 15.55 34.29 -84.78
C PRO A 899 15.05 35.75 -84.99
N THR A 900 15.88 36.77 -84.65
CA THR A 900 16.49 37.74 -85.62
C THR A 900 17.43 38.79 -84.95
N GLN A 901 18.71 38.80 -85.37
CA GLN A 901 19.77 39.86 -85.36
C GLN A 901 20.11 40.60 -84.03
N LYS A 902 21.34 40.52 -83.48
CA LYS A 902 22.67 41.06 -83.92
C LYS A 902 22.70 42.61 -84.03
N GLY A 903 23.68 43.33 -83.46
CA GLY A 903 24.85 42.94 -82.67
C GLY A 903 25.66 44.15 -82.16
N LYS A 904 26.56 43.96 -81.19
CA LYS A 904 27.34 45.02 -80.51
C LYS A 904 28.78 45.05 -81.05
N VAL A 905 29.37 46.23 -81.26
CA VAL A 905 30.80 46.42 -81.57
C VAL A 905 31.35 47.59 -80.76
N GLY A 906 32.58 47.47 -80.24
CA GLY A 906 33.32 48.56 -79.61
C GLY A 906 34.55 48.94 -80.44
N GLY A 907 35.07 50.16 -80.27
CA GLY A 907 36.23 50.65 -81.02
C GLY A 907 36.61 52.09 -80.66
N THR A 908 37.72 52.21 -79.94
CA THR A 908 38.36 53.39 -79.34
C THR A 908 38.84 54.47 -80.33
N LEU A 909 39.16 55.67 -79.79
CA LEU A 909 39.99 56.78 -80.31
C LEU A 909 39.33 57.93 -81.11
N GLY A 910 39.40 59.15 -80.54
CA GLY A 910 40.30 60.16 -81.13
C GLY A 910 39.78 61.57 -81.44
N TRP A 911 39.96 62.51 -80.50
CA TRP A 911 40.28 63.95 -80.69
C TRP A 911 39.73 64.75 -81.89
N LYS A 912 38.85 65.74 -81.63
CA LYS A 912 39.13 67.19 -81.87
C LYS A 912 37.96 68.15 -81.54
N GLU A 913 38.28 69.20 -80.80
CA GLU A 913 37.61 70.52 -80.73
C GLU A 913 37.89 71.38 -82.00
N PRO A 914 37.27 72.57 -82.26
CA PRO A 914 36.80 73.56 -81.26
C PRO A 914 35.53 74.43 -81.55
N HIS A 915 35.06 75.07 -80.46
CA HIS A 915 34.43 76.41 -80.28
C HIS A 915 33.51 77.06 -81.33
N HIS A 916 32.36 77.60 -80.86
CA HIS A 916 32.20 79.07 -80.63
C HIS A 916 31.07 79.43 -79.63
N GLN A 917 31.20 80.65 -79.06
CA GLN A 917 30.36 81.45 -78.13
C GLN A 917 28.84 81.12 -78.01
N ASP A 918 28.13 81.20 -76.86
CA ASP A 918 28.16 82.01 -75.61
C ASP A 918 26.98 83.03 -75.52
N LEU A 919 26.57 83.34 -74.27
CA LEU A 919 25.52 84.25 -73.78
C LEU A 919 24.04 83.81 -73.93
N GLY A 920 23.21 83.83 -72.86
CA GLY A 920 23.49 84.02 -71.44
C GLY A 920 22.30 84.52 -70.59
N GLN A 921 22.47 84.46 -69.26
CA GLN A 921 21.74 85.23 -68.22
C GLN A 921 20.23 84.91 -68.00
N ARG A 922 19.63 85.04 -66.79
CA ARG A 922 20.14 85.38 -65.44
C ARG A 922 19.15 84.94 -64.34
N MET A 923 19.66 84.68 -63.13
CA MET A 923 19.08 84.93 -61.78
C MET A 923 17.60 84.61 -61.52
N ASP A 924 17.27 83.69 -60.63
CA ASP A 924 17.35 83.81 -59.15
C ASP A 924 16.48 84.92 -58.54
N ILE A 925 15.70 84.57 -57.51
CA ILE A 925 15.78 85.12 -56.13
C ILE A 925 14.52 84.69 -55.32
N ASN A 926 14.74 83.81 -54.33
CA ASN A 926 14.18 83.81 -52.95
C ASN A 926 12.65 83.79 -52.66
N LYS A 927 12.15 83.49 -51.44
CA LYS A 927 12.53 82.59 -50.28
C LYS A 927 11.53 82.84 -49.12
N PHE A 928 11.43 81.93 -48.15
CA PHE A 928 10.80 82.06 -46.81
C PHE A 928 9.26 82.32 -46.74
N ILE A 929 8.45 81.39 -46.21
CA ILE A 929 8.12 81.16 -44.78
C ILE A 929 7.57 82.41 -44.06
N GLY A 930 6.35 82.30 -43.52
CA GLY A 930 5.75 83.34 -42.66
C GLY A 930 4.33 83.07 -42.15
N MET A 931 4.20 82.21 -41.14
CA MET A 931 3.16 82.32 -40.08
C MET A 931 3.32 83.69 -39.35
N PRO A 932 2.31 84.27 -38.65
CA PRO A 932 1.49 83.56 -37.65
C PRO A 932 0.04 84.06 -37.39
N HIS A 933 -0.65 83.30 -36.52
CA HIS A 933 -1.79 83.66 -35.66
C HIS A 933 -2.91 84.57 -36.22
N SER A 934 -4.04 83.93 -36.54
CA SER A 934 -5.32 84.17 -35.87
C SER A 934 -6.11 82.86 -35.81
#